data_AF-A0A0F9EKU9-F1
#
_entry.id   AF-A0A0F9EKU9-F1
#
_cell.length_a   1.000
_cell.length_b   1.000
_cell.length_c   1.000
_cell.angle_alpha   90.00
_cell.angle_beta   90.00
_cell.angle_gamma   90.00
#
_symmetry.space_group_name_H-M   'P 1'
#
loop_
_entity.id
_entity.type
_entity.pdbx_description
1 polymer ?
#
loop_
_entity_poly.entity_id
_entity_poly.type
_entity_poly.pdbx_seq_one_letter_code
_entity_poly.pdbx_strand_id
1 'polypeptide(L)'
;RTFTFVCAPNDTHNCRLKAFVRNDVIVRIEQAYDVDGYTDLQGNKTTATWHPRGCLKGYTYMRRVYNKYRVKYPTVRKGWKDWVEADFPRDQATGRPPKKYFRRGEDEWVRVSWDQIDELVAKALMNIAESYSGPKGARWLGAQGYPSEMIEPMKDADGKVAGVRTMKFRGGMAFLGATRLTGLYRFSNMMALLDHHVRKVGPDKALGARSWDNYAWHTDLPPGHAMVHGTQTFDQEFHDFDNADMLIISGLNLVENKMADPIWWHMAIERKKKIVVIAPEHSPTVTKSDYWLQIRPGTDAALMLATAGVLIRRKLYKSDYIKKFTDMPMLIRMDNLKMLRAGEVPGAAVMEPGLQYTYDDGKPVQKDAEKYAVNGVVAASGGRKFLGVSRNCMGEHLVTQLGKQNLALADVELDFAGEVTTATGKVAVKSIFRLYRDLTAHYTPESVAEITGVPAEMIRQFAEDIGASGAVSFICGMGLNMYFHNDLINRSYFVVASLTGNVGKPGGNVSSYAGNYKAPVFNGLPSYVAEDPFNQTLDPDVDGRKVKKKSYMRFESIHFWAHGDRPLIVNTPKQGRVVLTEAGHMPSPSKVVWTNNANQIGNAKWAYDIIKNVLPYHELHVATDYEWSMNCEYADVVFPVDSWVEFSHPDMTASCT
;
A
#
# COMPACT_ATOMS: atom_id res chain seq x y z
N ARG A 1 -12.64 3.37 -39.34
CA ARG A 1 -12.41 2.12 -38.57
C ARG A 1 -12.63 2.39 -37.08
N THR A 2 -12.90 1.37 -36.28
CA THR A 2 -12.98 1.49 -34.81
C THR A 2 -12.14 0.41 -34.16
N PHE A 3 -11.64 0.67 -32.97
CA PHE A 3 -10.99 -0.34 -32.14
C PHE A 3 -11.23 -0.02 -30.66
N THR A 4 -10.99 -1.00 -29.79
CA THR A 4 -11.18 -0.84 -28.35
C THR A 4 -9.86 -0.86 -27.63
N PHE A 5 -9.78 -0.10 -26.54
CA PHE A 5 -8.61 -0.02 -25.68
C PHE A 5 -9.05 0.18 -24.23
N VAL A 6 -8.13 0.03 -23.29
CA VAL A 6 -8.40 0.32 -21.88
C VAL A 6 -7.69 1.61 -21.49
N CYS A 7 -8.47 2.58 -21.01
CA CYS A 7 -7.92 3.79 -20.42
C CYS A 7 -7.47 3.46 -18.99
N ALA A 8 -6.16 3.39 -18.76
CA ALA A 8 -5.58 2.92 -17.50
C ALA A 8 -4.67 3.93 -16.77
N PRO A 9 -5.13 5.17 -16.48
CA PRO A 9 -4.47 6.03 -15.49
C PRO A 9 -4.68 5.49 -14.07
N ASN A 10 -3.97 6.06 -13.09
CA ASN A 10 -4.23 5.81 -11.67
C ASN A 10 -5.55 6.44 -11.20
N ASP A 11 -6.68 6.02 -11.76
CA ASP A 11 -8.02 6.55 -11.49
C ASP A 11 -8.99 5.52 -10.88
N THR A 12 -8.51 4.31 -10.61
CA THR A 12 -9.23 3.14 -10.10
C THR A 12 -10.18 2.43 -11.06
N HIS A 13 -10.51 3.03 -12.20
CA HIS A 13 -11.63 2.58 -13.01
C HIS A 13 -11.23 1.61 -14.13
N ASN A 14 -10.08 1.85 -14.76
CA ASN A 14 -9.56 1.06 -15.89
C ASN A 14 -10.63 0.72 -16.94
N CYS A 15 -11.35 1.74 -17.38
CA CYS A 15 -12.51 1.60 -18.25
C CYS A 15 -12.11 1.18 -19.66
N ARG A 16 -12.82 0.19 -20.21
CA ARG A 16 -12.70 -0.18 -21.62
C ARG A 16 -13.51 0.77 -22.49
N LEU A 17 -12.84 1.39 -23.46
CA LEU A 17 -13.39 2.41 -24.35
C LEU A 17 -13.23 2.01 -25.82
N LYS A 18 -14.01 2.64 -26.69
CA LYS A 18 -14.00 2.45 -28.14
C LYS A 18 -13.54 3.75 -28.83
N ALA A 19 -12.47 3.66 -29.61
CA ALA A 19 -11.93 4.75 -30.41
C ALA A 19 -12.45 4.67 -31.85
N PHE A 20 -12.78 5.84 -32.42
CA PHE A 20 -13.27 6.00 -33.78
C PHE A 20 -12.23 6.73 -34.60
N VAL A 21 -11.84 6.14 -35.74
CA VAL A 21 -10.70 6.60 -36.55
C VAL A 21 -11.16 6.96 -37.96
N ARG A 22 -10.75 8.15 -38.41
CA ARG A 22 -10.92 8.65 -39.78
C ARG A 22 -9.56 9.20 -40.25
N ASN A 23 -9.13 8.82 -41.46
CA ASN A 23 -7.82 9.21 -42.02
C ASN A 23 -6.66 8.92 -41.05
N ASP A 24 -6.69 7.75 -40.40
CA ASP A 24 -5.73 7.31 -39.37
C ASP A 24 -5.55 8.25 -38.16
N VAL A 25 -6.51 9.14 -37.92
CA VAL A 25 -6.59 9.98 -36.73
C VAL A 25 -7.82 9.61 -35.90
N ILE A 26 -7.66 9.52 -34.58
CA ILE A 26 -8.77 9.31 -33.65
C ILE A 26 -9.60 10.59 -33.60
N VAL A 27 -10.86 10.50 -34.04
CA VAL A 27 -11.80 11.64 -34.06
C VAL A 27 -12.70 11.68 -32.83
N ARG A 28 -12.95 10.52 -32.18
CA ARG A 28 -13.81 10.42 -31.00
C ARG A 28 -13.50 9.16 -30.19
N ILE A 29 -13.75 9.22 -28.89
CA ILE A 29 -13.73 8.08 -27.96
C ILE A 29 -15.08 8.01 -27.24
N GLU A 30 -15.65 6.82 -27.10
CA GLU A 30 -16.90 6.53 -26.37
C GLU A 30 -16.73 5.28 -25.49
N GLN A 31 -17.68 5.04 -24.58
CA GLN A 31 -17.76 3.75 -23.90
C GLN A 31 -18.09 2.62 -24.88
N ALA A 32 -17.66 1.41 -24.55
CA ALA A 32 -17.90 0.26 -25.39
C ALA A 32 -19.30 -0.37 -25.22
N TYR A 33 -19.97 -0.13 -24.08
CA TYR A 33 -21.30 -0.68 -23.73
C TYR A 33 -21.38 -2.22 -23.83
N ASP A 34 -20.32 -2.92 -23.41
CA ASP A 34 -20.21 -4.38 -23.47
C ASP A 34 -19.77 -5.02 -22.14
N VAL A 35 -19.85 -4.28 -21.03
CA VAL A 35 -19.40 -4.72 -19.71
C VAL A 35 -20.12 -5.98 -19.22
N ASP A 36 -21.41 -6.14 -19.49
CA ASP A 36 -22.23 -7.32 -19.14
C ASP A 36 -21.90 -8.59 -19.94
N GLY A 37 -21.08 -8.46 -20.99
CA GLY A 37 -20.52 -9.59 -21.72
C GLY A 37 -19.26 -10.18 -21.07
N TYR A 38 -18.69 -9.51 -20.07
CA TYR A 38 -17.43 -9.94 -19.45
C TYR A 38 -17.65 -11.19 -18.59
N THR A 39 -16.72 -12.14 -18.73
CA THR A 39 -16.73 -13.40 -17.99
C THR A 39 -15.35 -13.63 -17.40
N ASP A 40 -15.27 -14.01 -16.13
CA ASP A 40 -14.00 -14.38 -15.49
C ASP A 40 -13.56 -15.81 -15.86
N LEU A 41 -12.41 -16.23 -15.34
CA LEU A 41 -11.87 -17.58 -15.60
C LEU A 41 -12.71 -18.72 -14.99
N GLN A 42 -13.64 -18.39 -14.08
CA GLN A 42 -14.54 -19.35 -13.43
C GLN A 42 -15.92 -19.40 -14.10
N GLY A 43 -16.17 -18.55 -15.11
CA GLY A 43 -17.45 -18.46 -15.79
C GLY A 43 -18.44 -17.49 -15.16
N ASN A 44 -18.04 -16.75 -14.11
CA ASN A 44 -18.88 -15.73 -13.51
C ASN A 44 -19.04 -14.54 -14.46
N LYS A 45 -20.25 -14.00 -14.55
CA LYS A 45 -20.57 -12.87 -15.42
C LYS A 45 -20.83 -11.61 -14.62
N THR A 46 -20.46 -10.50 -15.21
CA THR A 46 -20.81 -9.15 -14.74
C THR A 46 -22.30 -8.86 -14.97
N THR A 47 -22.84 -7.87 -14.26
CA THR A 47 -24.21 -7.37 -14.46
C THR A 47 -24.22 -6.14 -15.38
N ALA A 48 -25.35 -5.90 -16.04
CA ALA A 48 -25.56 -4.71 -16.86
C ALA A 48 -25.54 -3.39 -16.04
N THR A 49 -25.69 -3.46 -14.73
CA THR A 49 -25.62 -2.29 -13.82
C THR A 49 -24.26 -1.58 -13.89
N TRP A 50 -23.20 -2.28 -14.27
CA TRP A 50 -21.88 -1.67 -14.45
C TRP A 50 -21.80 -0.75 -15.67
N HIS A 51 -22.75 -0.79 -16.61
CA HIS A 51 -22.76 0.14 -17.73
C HIS A 51 -23.02 1.59 -17.27
N PRO A 52 -22.49 2.60 -17.98
CA PRO A 52 -21.54 2.49 -19.08
C PRO A 52 -20.07 2.56 -18.63
N ARG A 53 -19.80 2.81 -17.33
CA ARG A 53 -18.52 3.32 -16.81
C ARG A 53 -18.01 4.53 -17.63
N GLY A 54 -16.70 4.79 -17.55
CA GLY A 54 -16.03 5.89 -18.25
C GLY A 54 -16.07 7.21 -17.47
N CYS A 55 -15.28 8.17 -17.92
CA CYS A 55 -15.25 9.51 -17.32
C CYS A 55 -14.85 10.56 -18.37
N LEU A 56 -15.02 11.84 -18.01
CA LEU A 56 -14.71 12.99 -18.87
C LEU A 56 -13.25 12.98 -19.40
N LYS A 57 -12.31 12.46 -18.60
CA LYS A 57 -10.90 12.35 -18.98
C LYS A 57 -10.67 11.24 -20.00
N GLY A 58 -11.36 10.11 -19.87
CA GLY A 58 -11.31 9.01 -20.84
C GLY A 58 -11.82 9.41 -22.22
N TYR A 59 -12.94 10.15 -22.30
CA TYR A 59 -13.50 10.60 -23.59
C TYR A 59 -12.63 11.61 -24.33
N THR A 60 -11.77 12.32 -23.60
CA THR A 60 -10.88 13.33 -24.17
C THR A 60 -9.43 12.86 -24.30
N TYR A 61 -9.15 11.57 -24.07
CA TYR A 61 -7.80 11.02 -24.05
C TYR A 61 -7.02 11.22 -25.36
N MET A 62 -7.70 11.23 -26.52
CA MET A 62 -7.06 11.50 -27.81
C MET A 62 -6.34 12.86 -27.85
N ARG A 63 -6.74 13.83 -27.01
CA ARG A 63 -6.03 15.09 -26.87
C ARG A 63 -4.62 14.91 -26.29
N ARG A 64 -4.39 13.90 -25.45
CA ARG A 64 -3.06 13.58 -24.88
C ARG A 64 -2.13 12.95 -25.90
N VAL A 65 -2.68 12.15 -26.81
CA VAL A 65 -1.92 11.49 -27.89
C VAL A 65 -1.33 12.52 -28.85
N TYR A 66 -2.12 13.52 -29.21
CA TYR A 66 -1.74 14.51 -30.23
C TYR A 66 -1.26 15.85 -29.65
N ASN A 67 -1.06 15.97 -28.33
CA ASN A 67 -0.61 17.23 -27.75
C ASN A 67 0.88 17.52 -28.04
N LYS A 68 1.27 18.77 -27.78
CA LYS A 68 2.65 19.24 -27.93
C LYS A 68 3.64 18.69 -26.90
N TYR A 69 3.14 18.07 -25.82
CA TYR A 69 3.95 17.51 -24.74
C TYR A 69 4.24 16.01 -24.96
N ARG A 70 3.73 15.39 -26.02
CA ARG A 70 4.03 14.00 -26.38
C ARG A 70 5.55 13.79 -26.53
N VAL A 71 6.12 12.85 -25.78
CA VAL A 71 7.52 12.43 -25.98
C VAL A 71 7.57 11.57 -27.23
N LYS A 72 8.33 12.00 -28.25
CA LYS A 72 8.37 11.34 -29.57
C LYS A 72 9.68 10.63 -29.87
N TYR A 73 10.77 11.06 -29.25
CA TYR A 73 12.11 10.59 -29.56
C TYR A 73 12.93 10.39 -28.29
N PRO A 74 13.87 9.43 -28.31
CA PRO A 74 14.90 9.36 -27.28
C PRO A 74 15.64 10.68 -27.18
N THR A 75 15.68 11.23 -25.96
CA THR A 75 16.22 12.56 -25.71
C THR A 75 17.11 12.52 -24.47
N VAL A 76 18.28 13.16 -24.55
CA VAL A 76 19.28 13.21 -23.48
C VAL A 76 19.65 14.65 -23.17
N ARG A 77 19.94 14.94 -21.91
CA ARG A 77 20.40 16.24 -21.46
C ARG A 77 21.85 16.46 -21.87
N LYS A 78 22.16 17.57 -22.54
CA LYS A 78 23.46 17.85 -23.16
C LYS A 78 24.62 17.71 -22.17
N GLY A 79 24.56 18.39 -21.03
CA GLY A 79 25.62 18.33 -20.02
C GLY A 79 25.83 16.92 -19.45
N TRP A 80 24.79 16.09 -19.34
CA TRP A 80 24.96 14.70 -18.94
C TRP A 80 25.63 13.86 -20.04
N LYS A 81 25.23 14.05 -21.29
CA LYS A 81 25.88 13.41 -22.45
C LYS A 81 27.37 13.77 -22.50
N ASP A 82 27.72 15.04 -22.33
CA ASP A 82 29.11 15.52 -22.32
C ASP A 82 29.92 14.89 -21.18
N TRP A 83 29.30 14.54 -20.05
CA TRP A 83 29.97 13.82 -18.96
C TRP A 83 30.30 12.37 -19.32
N VAL A 84 29.37 11.68 -19.99
CA VAL A 84 29.60 10.32 -20.49
C VAL A 84 30.68 10.32 -21.57
N GLU A 85 30.66 11.28 -22.49
CA GLU A 85 31.64 11.41 -23.57
C GLU A 85 33.03 11.85 -23.09
N ALA A 86 33.10 12.56 -21.96
CA ALA A 86 34.35 12.89 -21.28
C ALA A 86 34.90 11.73 -20.42
N ASP A 87 34.36 10.52 -20.55
CA ASP A 87 34.74 9.32 -19.80
C ASP A 87 34.61 9.49 -18.27
N PHE A 88 33.45 10.01 -17.85
CA PHE A 88 33.01 10.03 -16.45
C PHE A 88 34.01 10.70 -15.47
N PRO A 89 34.43 11.95 -15.69
CA PRO A 89 35.34 12.64 -14.77
C PRO A 89 34.72 12.75 -13.38
N ARG A 90 35.52 12.50 -12.34
CA ARG A 90 35.11 12.44 -10.93
C ARG A 90 36.20 12.95 -9.99
N ASP A 91 35.77 13.57 -8.91
CA ASP A 91 36.63 13.92 -7.78
C ASP A 91 37.13 12.65 -7.07
N GLN A 92 38.45 12.51 -6.89
CA GLN A 92 39.02 11.27 -6.35
C GLN A 92 38.88 11.14 -4.83
N ALA A 93 38.58 12.22 -4.10
CA ALA A 93 38.35 12.18 -2.66
C ALA A 93 36.90 11.76 -2.33
N THR A 94 35.94 12.21 -3.12
CA THR A 94 34.51 12.06 -2.85
C THR A 94 33.77 11.15 -3.84
N GLY A 95 34.36 10.86 -5.00
CA GLY A 95 33.74 10.13 -6.11
C GLY A 95 32.69 10.92 -6.90
N ARG A 96 32.44 12.19 -6.51
CA ARG A 96 31.38 13.01 -7.12
C ARG A 96 31.78 13.50 -8.51
N PRO A 97 30.84 13.51 -9.47
CA PRO A 97 31.09 14.14 -10.77
C PRO A 97 31.06 15.67 -10.66
N PRO A 98 31.74 16.40 -11.57
CA PRO A 98 31.69 17.86 -11.61
C PRO A 98 30.28 18.40 -11.84
N LYS A 99 29.84 19.33 -10.98
CA LYS A 99 28.49 19.93 -11.04
C LYS A 99 28.13 20.56 -12.38
N LYS A 100 29.11 21.01 -13.17
CA LYS A 100 28.90 21.63 -14.50
C LYS A 100 28.09 20.75 -15.47
N TYR A 101 28.17 19.42 -15.32
CA TYR A 101 27.46 18.46 -16.15
C TYR A 101 26.02 18.17 -15.67
N PHE A 102 25.64 18.63 -14.46
CA PHE A 102 24.42 18.21 -13.75
C PHE A 102 23.41 19.34 -13.49
N ARG A 103 23.30 20.29 -14.44
CA ARG A 103 22.35 21.42 -14.39
C ARG A 103 20.92 21.03 -14.82
N ARG A 104 20.31 20.05 -14.14
CA ARG A 104 18.93 19.60 -14.42
C ARG A 104 17.93 20.77 -14.31
N GLY A 105 17.02 20.88 -15.27
CA GLY A 105 16.06 21.98 -15.38
C GLY A 105 16.60 23.27 -16.02
N GLU A 106 17.89 23.36 -16.35
CA GLU A 106 18.52 24.53 -17.01
C GLU A 106 19.27 24.18 -18.29
N ASP A 107 19.46 22.88 -18.57
CA ASP A 107 20.33 22.40 -19.63
C ASP A 107 19.57 22.18 -20.96
N GLU A 108 20.32 22.12 -22.05
CA GLU A 108 19.76 21.84 -23.37
C GLU A 108 19.42 20.35 -23.53
N TRP A 109 18.37 20.08 -24.31
CA TRP A 109 17.97 18.72 -24.68
C TRP A 109 18.45 18.37 -26.08
N VAL A 110 19.03 17.17 -26.22
CA VAL A 110 19.54 16.65 -27.48
C VAL A 110 18.78 15.39 -27.86
N ARG A 111 18.18 15.40 -29.05
CA ARG A 111 17.59 14.20 -29.66
C ARG A 111 18.71 13.26 -30.11
N VAL A 112 18.56 11.97 -29.83
CA VAL A 112 19.50 10.91 -30.24
C VAL A 112 18.74 9.72 -30.85
N SER A 113 19.48 8.80 -31.48
CA SER A 113 18.89 7.51 -31.91
C SER A 113 18.69 6.56 -30.73
N TRP A 114 17.93 5.49 -30.94
CA TRP A 114 17.79 4.40 -29.96
C TRP A 114 19.15 3.75 -29.65
N ASP A 115 19.92 3.37 -30.66
CA ASP A 115 21.25 2.77 -30.47
C ASP A 115 22.18 3.67 -29.64
N GLN A 116 22.17 4.98 -29.90
CA GLN A 116 23.00 5.94 -29.17
C GLN A 116 22.58 6.06 -27.70
N ILE A 117 21.27 6.18 -27.42
CA ILE A 117 20.81 6.35 -26.04
C ILE A 117 21.03 5.08 -25.21
N ASP A 118 20.86 3.90 -25.82
CA ASP A 118 21.06 2.61 -25.17
C ASP A 118 22.52 2.42 -24.80
N GLU A 119 23.45 2.79 -25.70
CA GLU A 119 24.88 2.77 -25.44
C GLU A 119 25.26 3.74 -24.30
N LEU A 120 24.76 4.97 -24.32
CA LEU A 120 25.03 5.97 -23.28
C LEU A 120 24.54 5.51 -21.90
N VAL A 121 23.31 5.00 -21.81
CA VAL A 121 22.73 4.51 -20.56
C VAL A 121 23.47 3.28 -20.06
N ALA A 122 23.80 2.32 -20.93
CA ALA A 122 24.56 1.13 -20.55
C ALA A 122 25.95 1.48 -20.00
N LYS A 123 26.68 2.38 -20.68
CA LYS A 123 27.98 2.89 -20.20
C LYS A 123 27.87 3.55 -18.82
N ALA A 124 26.84 4.38 -18.62
CA ALA A 124 26.63 5.04 -17.34
C ALA A 124 26.27 4.08 -16.21
N LEU A 125 25.38 3.11 -16.44
CA LEU A 125 25.05 2.08 -15.44
C LEU A 125 26.29 1.29 -15.04
N MET A 126 27.11 0.87 -16.01
CA MET A 126 28.35 0.15 -15.76
C MET A 126 29.34 0.99 -14.95
N ASN A 127 29.60 2.23 -15.37
CA ASN A 127 30.50 3.14 -14.67
C ASN A 127 30.08 3.41 -13.22
N ILE A 128 28.78 3.61 -12.97
CA ILE A 128 28.25 3.87 -11.63
C ILE A 128 28.35 2.60 -10.76
N ALA A 129 28.03 1.43 -11.30
CA ALA A 129 28.19 0.16 -10.60
C ALA A 129 29.64 -0.09 -10.19
N GLU A 130 30.60 0.16 -11.09
CA GLU A 130 32.04 0.03 -10.82
C GLU A 130 32.52 1.03 -9.78
N SER A 131 32.15 2.31 -9.94
CA SER A 131 32.58 3.41 -9.07
C SER A 131 32.21 3.20 -7.61
N TYR A 132 31.03 2.62 -7.36
CA TYR A 132 30.48 2.44 -6.02
C TYR A 132 30.58 1.00 -5.48
N SER A 133 31.31 0.13 -6.16
CA SER A 133 31.62 -1.21 -5.66
C SER A 133 32.87 -1.24 -4.79
N GLY A 134 32.91 -2.20 -3.86
CA GLY A 134 34.07 -2.47 -3.00
C GLY A 134 34.41 -1.36 -1.99
N PRO A 135 35.59 -1.47 -1.34
CA PRO A 135 36.00 -0.55 -0.29
C PRO A 135 36.14 0.91 -0.75
N LYS A 136 36.55 1.12 -2.01
CA LYS A 136 36.67 2.45 -2.61
C LYS A 136 35.30 3.14 -2.70
N GLY A 137 34.30 2.44 -3.25
CA GLY A 137 32.93 2.94 -3.34
C GLY A 137 32.33 3.26 -1.97
N ALA A 138 32.53 2.37 -0.99
CA ALA A 138 32.07 2.59 0.38
C ALA A 138 32.68 3.86 1.00
N ARG A 139 33.99 4.09 0.84
CA ARG A 139 34.63 5.32 1.33
C ARG A 139 34.08 6.57 0.64
N TRP A 140 33.90 6.53 -0.68
CA TRP A 140 33.33 7.66 -1.42
C TRP A 140 31.91 7.99 -0.96
N LEU A 141 31.05 6.99 -0.73
CA LEU A 141 29.71 7.22 -0.17
C LEU A 141 29.78 7.84 1.23
N GLY A 142 30.70 7.38 2.09
CA GLY A 142 30.95 8.00 3.39
C GLY A 142 31.43 9.47 3.28
N ALA A 143 32.33 9.77 2.33
CA ALA A 143 32.82 11.13 2.06
C ALA A 143 31.73 12.05 1.49
N GLN A 144 30.72 11.49 0.82
CA GLN A 144 29.49 12.21 0.43
C GLN A 144 28.51 12.41 1.60
N GLY A 145 28.88 11.92 2.78
CA GLY A 145 28.19 12.10 4.04
C GLY A 145 27.24 10.98 4.39
N TYR A 146 27.05 9.93 3.56
CA TYR A 146 26.12 8.84 3.87
C TYR A 146 26.56 8.08 5.12
N PRO A 147 25.65 7.79 6.06
CA PRO A 147 25.98 7.07 7.28
C PRO A 147 26.31 5.60 6.96
N SER A 148 27.14 4.95 7.79
CA SER A 148 27.58 3.57 7.55
C SER A 148 26.42 2.58 7.50
N GLU A 149 25.33 2.85 8.22
CA GLU A 149 24.12 2.03 8.20
C GLU A 149 23.50 1.93 6.80
N MET A 150 23.63 2.96 5.95
CA MET A 150 23.14 2.92 4.57
C MET A 150 24.05 2.11 3.63
N ILE A 151 25.31 1.91 4.01
CA ILE A 151 26.27 1.12 3.23
C ILE A 151 26.10 -0.38 3.56
N GLU A 152 25.69 -0.71 4.77
CA GLU A 152 25.44 -2.08 5.20
C GLU A 152 24.49 -2.88 4.27
N PRO A 153 23.30 -2.38 3.86
CA PRO A 153 22.41 -3.09 2.96
C PRO A 153 22.96 -3.24 1.52
N MET A 154 24.14 -2.68 1.22
CA MET A 154 24.83 -2.87 -0.05
C MET A 154 25.76 -4.09 -0.05
N LYS A 155 26.02 -4.70 1.10
CA LYS A 155 26.96 -5.81 1.23
C LYS A 155 26.32 -7.16 0.89
N ASP A 156 27.11 -8.05 0.30
CA ASP A 156 26.78 -9.47 0.18
C ASP A 156 27.12 -10.25 1.46
N ALA A 157 26.94 -11.57 1.42
CA ALA A 157 27.22 -12.45 2.56
C ALA A 157 28.72 -12.46 2.99
N ASP A 158 29.64 -12.06 2.11
CA ASP A 158 31.08 -11.94 2.41
C ASP A 158 31.45 -10.52 2.89
N GLY A 159 30.47 -9.62 3.04
CA GLY A 159 30.70 -8.23 3.41
C GLY A 159 31.18 -7.32 2.27
N LYS A 160 31.15 -7.78 1.01
CA LYS A 160 31.60 -6.99 -0.15
C LYS A 160 30.49 -6.07 -0.64
N VAL A 161 30.80 -4.79 -0.79
CA VAL A 161 29.85 -3.75 -1.23
C VAL A 161 29.59 -3.84 -2.73
N ALA A 162 28.31 -3.90 -3.12
CA ALA A 162 27.82 -3.91 -4.50
C ALA A 162 27.30 -2.53 -4.93
N GLY A 163 27.94 -1.91 -5.93
CA GLY A 163 27.57 -0.60 -6.43
C GLY A 163 26.18 -0.55 -7.07
N VAL A 164 25.68 -1.66 -7.63
CA VAL A 164 24.32 -1.74 -8.19
C VAL A 164 23.23 -1.48 -7.15
N ARG A 165 23.53 -1.62 -5.85
CA ARG A 165 22.60 -1.27 -4.76
C ARG A 165 22.38 0.23 -4.65
N THR A 166 23.14 1.07 -5.36
CA THR A 166 22.87 2.51 -5.48
C THR A 166 21.84 2.86 -6.55
N MET A 167 21.38 1.86 -7.32
CA MET A 167 20.42 2.04 -8.39
C MET A 167 19.00 1.78 -7.91
N LYS A 168 18.10 2.71 -8.21
CA LYS A 168 16.71 2.71 -7.78
C LYS A 168 15.80 2.61 -9.00
N PHE A 169 14.90 1.64 -8.97
CA PHE A 169 13.99 1.35 -10.06
C PHE A 169 12.55 1.44 -9.55
N ARG A 170 11.70 2.20 -10.25
CA ARG A 170 10.29 2.36 -9.89
C ARG A 170 9.38 2.44 -11.11
N GLY A 171 8.57 1.41 -11.33
CA GLY A 171 7.43 1.51 -12.24
C GLY A 171 6.28 2.29 -11.59
N GLY A 172 5.33 2.75 -12.39
CA GLY A 172 4.02 3.17 -11.90
C GLY A 172 3.27 2.03 -11.18
N MET A 173 2.06 2.31 -10.70
CA MET A 173 1.22 1.31 -10.02
C MET A 173 1.00 0.09 -10.93
N ALA A 174 1.46 -1.09 -10.50
CA ALA A 174 1.47 -2.32 -11.31
C ALA A 174 0.10 -2.67 -11.93
N PHE A 175 -0.98 -2.30 -11.25
CA PHE A 175 -2.33 -2.60 -11.68
C PHE A 175 -2.79 -1.82 -12.94
N LEU A 176 -2.02 -0.80 -13.36
CA LEU A 176 -2.25 -0.01 -14.59
C LEU A 176 -1.62 -0.62 -15.86
N GLY A 177 -0.82 -1.66 -15.69
CA GLY A 177 -0.04 -2.29 -16.73
C GLY A 177 0.89 -3.31 -16.12
N ALA A 178 0.34 -4.50 -15.89
CA ALA A 178 0.95 -5.56 -15.11
C ALA A 178 2.38 -5.86 -15.57
N THR A 179 2.60 -6.10 -16.86
CA THR A 179 3.93 -6.51 -17.36
C THR A 179 4.82 -5.30 -17.61
N ARG A 180 4.32 -4.25 -18.26
CA ARG A 180 5.17 -3.11 -18.66
C ARG A 180 5.69 -2.31 -17.46
N LEU A 181 4.89 -2.15 -16.41
CA LEU A 181 5.29 -1.36 -15.24
C LEU A 181 6.15 -2.19 -14.32
N THR A 182 5.80 -3.46 -14.11
CA THR A 182 6.62 -4.35 -13.27
C THR A 182 7.87 -4.86 -13.97
N GLY A 183 7.96 -4.73 -15.29
CA GLY A 183 9.17 -5.00 -16.07
C GLY A 183 10.38 -4.22 -15.56
N LEU A 184 10.18 -3.02 -15.00
CA LEU A 184 11.27 -2.27 -14.39
C LEU A 184 11.77 -2.88 -13.06
N TYR A 185 10.89 -3.56 -12.31
CA TYR A 185 11.29 -4.36 -11.15
C TYR A 185 12.03 -5.64 -11.58
N ARG A 186 11.61 -6.27 -12.68
CA ARG A 186 12.38 -7.37 -13.29
C ARG A 186 13.76 -6.89 -13.72
N PHE A 187 13.86 -5.71 -14.33
CA PHE A 187 15.14 -5.09 -14.69
C PHE A 187 16.01 -4.80 -13.44
N SER A 188 15.39 -4.32 -12.34
CA SER A 188 16.05 -4.18 -11.03
C SER A 188 16.65 -5.51 -10.54
N ASN A 189 15.93 -6.63 -10.73
CA ASN A 189 16.42 -7.97 -10.43
C ASN A 189 17.61 -8.37 -11.32
N MET A 190 17.50 -8.08 -12.62
CA MET A 190 18.54 -8.38 -13.62
C MET A 190 19.83 -7.60 -13.42
N MET A 191 19.85 -6.52 -12.64
CA MET A 191 21.10 -5.84 -12.25
C MET A 191 22.08 -6.76 -11.50
N ALA A 192 21.64 -7.94 -11.05
CA ALA A 192 22.53 -9.00 -10.59
C ALA A 192 23.53 -9.48 -11.66
N LEU A 193 23.17 -9.44 -12.94
CA LEU A 193 24.09 -9.75 -14.04
C LEU A 193 25.21 -8.69 -14.15
N LEU A 194 24.84 -7.42 -14.00
CA LEU A 194 25.81 -6.32 -13.98
C LEU A 194 26.74 -6.44 -12.77
N ASP A 195 26.18 -6.75 -11.60
CA ASP A 195 26.96 -6.94 -10.38
C ASP A 195 27.92 -8.15 -10.45
N HIS A 196 27.44 -9.27 -11.01
CA HIS A 196 28.29 -10.42 -11.34
C HIS A 196 29.46 -10.00 -12.23
N HIS A 197 29.18 -9.20 -13.27
CA HIS A 197 30.22 -8.71 -14.17
C HIS A 197 31.21 -7.77 -13.48
N VAL A 198 30.74 -6.81 -12.69
CA VAL A 198 31.57 -5.78 -12.04
C VAL A 198 32.41 -6.37 -10.91
N ARG A 199 31.80 -7.17 -10.02
CA ARG A 199 32.47 -7.72 -8.84
C ARG A 199 33.12 -9.09 -9.07
N LYS A 200 32.86 -9.73 -10.22
CA LYS A 200 33.33 -11.08 -10.58
C LYS A 200 32.96 -12.12 -9.52
N VAL A 201 31.71 -12.07 -9.03
CA VAL A 201 31.17 -12.97 -7.99
C VAL A 201 30.15 -13.95 -8.57
N GLY A 202 30.01 -15.15 -8.00
CA GLY A 202 29.03 -16.14 -8.47
C GLY A 202 27.56 -15.71 -8.28
N PRO A 203 26.60 -16.38 -8.94
CA PRO A 203 25.17 -16.10 -8.80
C PRO A 203 24.65 -16.23 -7.36
N ASP A 204 25.34 -16.93 -6.46
CA ASP A 204 25.03 -17.04 -5.03
C ASP A 204 25.33 -15.74 -4.25
N LYS A 205 26.26 -14.92 -4.75
CA LYS A 205 26.75 -13.68 -4.10
C LYS A 205 26.42 -12.41 -4.86
N ALA A 206 26.02 -12.53 -6.12
CA ALA A 206 25.52 -11.39 -6.90
C ALA A 206 24.33 -10.74 -6.20
N LEU A 207 24.22 -9.42 -6.30
CA LEU A 207 23.13 -8.63 -5.74
C LEU A 207 22.44 -7.84 -6.85
N GLY A 208 21.12 -7.69 -6.75
CA GLY A 208 20.34 -6.84 -7.65
C GLY A 208 20.28 -5.40 -7.16
N ALA A 209 19.60 -4.55 -7.91
CA ALA A 209 19.37 -3.17 -7.54
C ALA A 209 18.30 -3.04 -6.45
N ARG A 210 17.88 -1.80 -6.17
CA ARG A 210 16.79 -1.50 -5.23
C ARG A 210 15.53 -1.13 -5.99
N SER A 211 14.41 -1.59 -5.46
CA SER A 211 13.09 -1.35 -6.04
C SER A 211 12.28 -0.49 -5.09
N TRP A 212 11.81 0.67 -5.56
CA TRP A 212 11.02 1.56 -4.73
C TRP A 212 9.55 1.17 -4.68
N ASP A 213 8.96 1.32 -3.50
CA ASP A 213 7.55 1.10 -3.26
C ASP A 213 6.66 2.20 -3.89
N ASN A 214 5.36 1.93 -3.95
CA ASN A 214 4.38 2.88 -4.46
C ASN A 214 3.29 3.19 -3.43
N TYR A 215 2.69 2.11 -2.89
CA TYR A 215 1.42 2.19 -2.18
C TYR A 215 1.52 3.01 -0.89
N ALA A 216 2.58 2.83 -0.10
CA ALA A 216 2.78 3.64 1.09
C ALA A 216 3.19 5.08 0.76
N TRP A 217 4.02 5.30 -0.26
CA TRP A 217 4.48 6.65 -0.65
C TRP A 217 3.38 7.56 -1.15
N HIS A 218 2.42 7.00 -1.90
CA HIS A 218 1.22 7.73 -2.27
C HIS A 218 0.30 8.01 -1.10
N THR A 219 0.60 7.49 0.10
CA THR A 219 -0.27 7.44 1.28
C THR A 219 -1.57 6.69 1.01
N ASP A 220 -1.57 5.85 -0.03
CA ASP A 220 -2.70 5.05 -0.47
C ASP A 220 -2.86 3.82 0.42
N LEU A 221 -1.74 3.27 0.95
CA LEU A 221 -1.76 2.21 1.95
C LEU A 221 -2.33 2.75 3.27
N PRO A 222 -3.48 2.26 3.73
CA PRO A 222 -4.01 2.60 5.05
C PRO A 222 -3.25 1.80 6.13
N PRO A 223 -2.34 2.42 6.90
CA PRO A 223 -1.44 1.68 7.79
C PRO A 223 -2.20 0.94 8.90
N GLY A 224 -3.36 1.46 9.34
CA GLY A 224 -4.13 0.80 10.40
C GLY A 224 -4.81 -0.49 9.95
N HIS A 225 -5.05 -0.69 8.66
CA HIS A 225 -5.59 -1.96 8.13
C HIS A 225 -4.62 -3.12 8.41
N ALA A 226 -3.38 -2.99 7.95
CA ALA A 226 -2.36 -4.01 8.18
C ALA A 226 -2.08 -4.25 9.68
N MET A 227 -2.24 -3.23 10.52
CA MET A 227 -2.12 -3.37 11.98
C MET A 227 -3.28 -4.14 12.62
N VAL A 228 -4.50 -4.06 12.07
CA VAL A 228 -5.68 -4.75 12.61
C VAL A 228 -5.77 -6.20 12.14
N HIS A 229 -5.63 -6.43 10.84
CA HIS A 229 -5.90 -7.75 10.25
C HIS A 229 -4.66 -8.43 9.63
N GLY A 230 -3.50 -7.78 9.61
CA GLY A 230 -2.25 -8.38 9.14
C GLY A 230 -2.16 -8.60 7.63
N THR A 231 -3.12 -8.10 6.85
CA THR A 231 -3.09 -8.09 5.38
C THR A 231 -2.90 -6.66 4.88
N GLN A 232 -2.43 -6.49 3.64
CA GLN A 232 -2.08 -5.17 3.10
C GLN A 232 -3.25 -4.17 3.18
N THR A 233 -4.40 -4.53 2.59
CA THR A 233 -5.67 -3.78 2.62
C THR A 233 -6.80 -4.75 2.24
N PHE A 234 -8.02 -4.49 2.71
CA PHE A 234 -9.20 -5.26 2.34
C PHE A 234 -10.37 -4.31 2.11
N ASP A 235 -11.01 -4.41 0.93
CA ASP A 235 -12.07 -3.49 0.49
C ASP A 235 -13.25 -4.28 -0.04
N GLN A 236 -14.45 -3.77 0.21
CA GLN A 236 -15.66 -4.24 -0.48
C GLN A 236 -15.72 -3.63 -1.90
N GLU A 237 -16.34 -4.31 -2.85
CA GLU A 237 -16.65 -3.71 -4.15
C GLU A 237 -17.92 -2.85 -4.05
N PHE A 238 -18.09 -1.85 -4.91
CA PHE A 238 -19.20 -0.90 -4.79
C PHE A 238 -20.58 -1.55 -4.97
N HIS A 239 -20.67 -2.67 -5.70
CA HIS A 239 -21.92 -3.41 -5.82
C HIS A 239 -22.44 -3.95 -4.46
N ASP A 240 -21.56 -4.12 -3.47
CA ASP A 240 -21.94 -4.59 -2.14
C ASP A 240 -22.72 -3.54 -1.34
N PHE A 241 -22.81 -2.30 -1.84
CA PHE A 241 -23.70 -1.27 -1.27
C PHE A 241 -25.17 -1.72 -1.27
N ASP A 242 -25.58 -2.61 -2.18
CA ASP A 242 -26.93 -3.16 -2.21
C ASP A 242 -27.26 -3.96 -0.93
N ASN A 243 -26.25 -4.62 -0.34
CA ASN A 243 -26.37 -5.43 0.87
C ASN A 243 -26.28 -4.59 2.16
N ALA A 244 -25.86 -3.33 2.08
CA ALA A 244 -25.74 -2.45 3.25
C ALA A 244 -27.10 -1.85 3.65
N ASP A 245 -27.35 -1.66 4.93
CA ASP A 245 -28.48 -0.86 5.43
C ASP A 245 -28.09 0.62 5.56
N MET A 246 -26.81 0.85 5.87
CA MET A 246 -26.23 2.16 6.10
C MET A 246 -24.86 2.27 5.42
N LEU A 247 -24.63 3.38 4.73
CA LEU A 247 -23.36 3.78 4.14
C LEU A 247 -22.78 4.96 4.94
N ILE A 248 -21.56 4.79 5.45
CA ILE A 248 -20.78 5.85 6.09
C ILE A 248 -19.66 6.20 5.13
N ILE A 249 -19.74 7.38 4.51
CA ILE A 249 -18.76 7.84 3.54
C ILE A 249 -17.85 8.87 4.21
N SER A 250 -16.59 8.52 4.40
CA SER A 250 -15.65 9.32 5.17
C SER A 250 -14.42 9.67 4.34
N GLY A 251 -14.10 10.96 4.21
CA GLY A 251 -12.93 11.40 3.45
C GLY A 251 -12.88 10.92 1.99
N LEU A 252 -14.04 10.67 1.38
CA LEU A 252 -14.20 10.22 0.00
C LEU A 252 -15.24 11.08 -0.72
N ASN A 253 -14.91 11.52 -1.94
CA ASN A 253 -15.86 12.19 -2.81
C ASN A 253 -16.24 11.28 -4.00
N LEU A 254 -17.44 10.70 -3.94
CA LEU A 254 -17.94 9.77 -4.96
C LEU A 254 -18.25 10.44 -6.30
N VAL A 255 -18.47 11.76 -6.32
CA VAL A 255 -18.77 12.51 -7.55
C VAL A 255 -17.50 12.76 -8.36
N GLU A 256 -16.44 13.24 -7.70
CA GLU A 256 -15.23 13.71 -8.39
C GLU A 256 -14.15 12.63 -8.51
N ASN A 257 -14.06 11.71 -7.54
CA ASN A 257 -12.97 10.74 -7.46
C ASN A 257 -13.38 9.33 -7.93
N LYS A 258 -14.68 9.02 -8.01
CA LYS A 258 -15.22 7.70 -8.40
C LYS A 258 -16.25 7.79 -9.53
N MET A 259 -15.97 8.62 -10.54
CA MET A 259 -16.94 9.00 -11.60
C MET A 259 -17.48 7.81 -12.43
N ALA A 260 -16.77 6.69 -12.50
CA ALA A 260 -17.24 5.53 -13.27
C ALA A 260 -18.25 4.65 -12.50
N ASP A 261 -18.32 4.79 -11.18
CA ASP A 261 -19.06 3.91 -10.28
C ASP A 261 -20.19 4.56 -9.44
N PRO A 262 -20.65 5.81 -9.68
CA PRO A 262 -21.64 6.45 -8.80
C PRO A 262 -23.03 5.81 -8.89
N ILE A 263 -23.26 4.91 -9.86
CA ILE A 263 -24.53 4.19 -10.02
C ILE A 263 -24.91 3.43 -8.76
N TRP A 264 -23.95 2.78 -8.09
CA TRP A 264 -24.19 2.03 -6.85
C TRP A 264 -24.64 2.93 -5.71
N TRP A 265 -24.08 4.14 -5.64
CA TRP A 265 -24.50 5.15 -4.67
C TRP A 265 -25.90 5.71 -5.00
N HIS A 266 -26.22 5.93 -6.28
CA HIS A 266 -27.57 6.35 -6.69
C HIS A 266 -28.62 5.27 -6.42
N MET A 267 -28.30 4.00 -6.63
CA MET A 267 -29.16 2.89 -6.26
C MET A 267 -29.39 2.82 -4.75
N ALA A 268 -28.36 3.07 -3.93
CA ALA A 268 -28.53 3.15 -2.48
C ALA A 268 -29.51 4.26 -2.06
N ILE A 269 -29.47 5.42 -2.73
CA ILE A 269 -30.44 6.51 -2.52
C ILE A 269 -31.86 6.08 -2.92
N GLU A 270 -32.03 5.49 -4.10
CA GLU A 270 -33.34 5.02 -4.59
C GLU A 270 -33.93 3.93 -3.69
N ARG A 271 -33.08 3.06 -3.14
CA ARG A 271 -33.43 2.02 -2.18
C ARG A 271 -33.59 2.55 -0.75
N LYS A 272 -33.49 3.87 -0.53
CA LYS A 272 -33.65 4.54 0.77
C LYS A 272 -32.73 3.97 1.86
N LYS A 273 -31.52 3.57 1.48
CA LYS A 273 -30.46 3.23 2.45
C LYS A 273 -30.07 4.48 3.23
N LYS A 274 -29.66 4.33 4.48
CA LYS A 274 -29.15 5.45 5.28
C LYS A 274 -27.77 5.85 4.78
N ILE A 275 -27.53 7.13 4.50
CA ILE A 275 -26.25 7.64 3.99
C ILE A 275 -25.77 8.76 4.90
N VAL A 276 -24.62 8.57 5.51
CA VAL A 276 -23.96 9.57 6.35
C VAL A 276 -22.62 9.93 5.75
N VAL A 277 -22.33 11.23 5.66
CA VAL A 277 -21.05 11.71 5.17
C VAL A 277 -20.26 12.35 6.32
N ILE A 278 -18.99 11.98 6.44
CA ILE A 278 -18.03 12.57 7.38
C ILE A 278 -16.97 13.30 6.57
N ALA A 279 -17.00 14.63 6.61
CA ALA A 279 -16.08 15.48 5.86
C ALA A 279 -15.97 16.86 6.52
N PRO A 280 -14.80 17.52 6.51
CA PRO A 280 -14.66 18.91 6.96
C PRO A 280 -15.45 19.92 6.12
N GLU A 281 -15.50 19.68 4.82
CA GLU A 281 -16.14 20.52 3.82
C GLU A 281 -17.50 19.95 3.36
N HIS A 282 -18.36 20.85 2.88
CA HIS A 282 -19.62 20.47 2.23
C HIS A 282 -19.34 19.99 0.80
N SER A 283 -18.77 18.79 0.67
CA SER A 283 -18.39 18.20 -0.61
C SER A 283 -19.61 17.85 -1.48
N PRO A 284 -19.47 17.65 -2.80
CA PRO A 284 -20.56 17.19 -3.66
C PRO A 284 -21.26 15.92 -3.16
N THR A 285 -20.57 15.05 -2.43
CA THR A 285 -21.15 13.82 -1.86
C THR A 285 -22.13 14.13 -0.73
N VAL A 286 -21.90 15.19 0.05
CA VAL A 286 -22.78 15.63 1.16
C VAL A 286 -24.19 15.95 0.68
N THR A 287 -24.34 16.50 -0.54
CA THR A 287 -25.63 16.95 -1.08
C THR A 287 -26.70 15.85 -1.19
N LYS A 288 -26.29 14.58 -1.16
CA LYS A 288 -27.20 13.42 -1.23
C LYS A 288 -27.05 12.48 -0.01
N SER A 289 -26.62 13.01 1.13
CA SER A 289 -26.62 12.30 2.42
C SER A 289 -27.87 12.60 3.23
N ASP A 290 -28.28 11.69 4.12
CA ASP A 290 -29.31 11.94 5.11
C ASP A 290 -28.86 12.99 6.14
N TYR A 291 -27.60 12.90 6.58
CA TYR A 291 -26.97 13.95 7.38
C TYR A 291 -25.44 13.93 7.24
N TRP A 292 -24.86 15.09 7.55
CA TRP A 292 -23.44 15.38 7.43
C TRP A 292 -22.82 15.64 8.79
N LEU A 293 -21.74 14.93 9.10
CA LEU A 293 -20.91 15.20 10.27
C LEU A 293 -19.75 16.08 9.83
N GLN A 294 -19.91 17.39 10.03
CA GLN A 294 -18.85 18.36 9.76
C GLN A 294 -17.74 18.24 10.80
N ILE A 295 -16.67 17.53 10.45
CA ILE A 295 -15.59 17.21 11.36
C ILE A 295 -14.39 18.13 11.18
N ARG A 296 -13.70 18.50 12.26
CA ARG A 296 -12.39 19.14 12.16
C ARG A 296 -11.36 18.18 11.54
N PRO A 297 -10.56 18.62 10.56
CA PRO A 297 -9.54 17.79 9.89
C PRO A 297 -8.68 16.98 10.86
N GLY A 298 -8.63 15.66 10.68
CA GLY A 298 -7.78 14.75 11.46
C GLY A 298 -8.29 14.38 12.85
N THR A 299 -9.53 14.70 13.21
CA THR A 299 -10.13 14.40 14.52
C THR A 299 -11.04 13.16 14.53
N ASP A 300 -11.09 12.42 13.42
CA ASP A 300 -11.93 11.23 13.22
C ASP A 300 -11.78 10.15 14.29
N ALA A 301 -10.56 9.95 14.80
CA ALA A 301 -10.32 8.99 15.87
C ALA A 301 -11.11 9.32 17.13
N ALA A 302 -11.26 10.61 17.47
CA ALA A 302 -12.06 11.04 18.62
C ALA A 302 -13.56 10.80 18.38
N LEU A 303 -14.06 11.09 17.17
CA LEU A 303 -15.45 10.81 16.78
C LEU A 303 -15.77 9.32 16.91
N MET A 304 -14.91 8.45 16.37
CA MET A 304 -15.10 7.00 16.43
C MET A 304 -14.96 6.44 17.86
N LEU A 305 -14.08 7.00 18.70
CA LEU A 305 -13.98 6.61 20.11
C LEU A 305 -15.22 7.03 20.93
N ALA A 306 -15.79 8.21 20.69
CA ALA A 306 -17.06 8.58 21.31
C ALA A 306 -18.20 7.67 20.85
N THR A 307 -18.24 7.35 19.55
CA THR A 307 -19.20 6.41 18.96
C THR A 307 -19.09 5.04 19.62
N ALA A 308 -17.89 4.48 19.72
CA ALA A 308 -17.60 3.23 20.42
C ALA A 308 -18.04 3.28 21.90
N GLY A 309 -17.78 4.41 22.59
CA GLY A 309 -18.20 4.60 23.97
C GLY A 309 -19.73 4.55 24.16
N VAL A 310 -20.49 5.16 23.24
CA VAL A 310 -21.95 5.09 23.25
C VAL A 310 -22.42 3.65 23.01
N LEU A 311 -21.87 2.97 21.99
CA LEU A 311 -22.20 1.57 21.68
C LEU A 311 -21.93 0.64 22.88
N ILE A 312 -20.81 0.81 23.57
CA ILE A 312 -20.44 0.02 24.75
C ILE A 312 -21.38 0.31 25.93
N ARG A 313 -21.58 1.59 26.30
CA ARG A 313 -22.40 1.99 27.46
C ARG A 313 -23.86 1.58 27.30
N ARG A 314 -24.40 1.72 26.08
CA ARG A 314 -25.79 1.34 25.75
C ARG A 314 -25.95 -0.13 25.39
N LYS A 315 -24.87 -0.92 25.40
CA LYS A 315 -24.85 -2.35 25.04
C LYS A 315 -25.42 -2.62 23.63
N LEU A 316 -25.12 -1.75 22.68
CA LEU A 316 -25.52 -1.89 21.26
C LEU A 316 -24.54 -2.77 20.46
N TYR A 317 -23.49 -3.29 21.09
CA TYR A 317 -22.46 -4.12 20.48
C TYR A 317 -22.88 -5.60 20.33
N LYS A 318 -22.23 -6.33 19.42
CA LYS A 318 -22.48 -7.76 19.16
C LYS A 318 -21.46 -8.64 19.91
N SER A 319 -21.78 -9.02 21.14
CA SER A 319 -20.84 -9.74 22.03
C SER A 319 -20.25 -11.02 21.41
N ASP A 320 -21.10 -11.86 20.79
CA ASP A 320 -20.65 -13.12 20.20
C ASP A 320 -19.66 -12.91 19.05
N TYR A 321 -19.91 -11.90 18.21
CA TYR A 321 -19.00 -11.54 17.13
C TYR A 321 -17.64 -11.11 17.68
N ILE A 322 -17.65 -10.21 18.67
CA ILE A 322 -16.42 -9.69 19.29
C ILE A 322 -15.60 -10.84 19.88
N LYS A 323 -16.24 -11.77 20.59
CA LYS A 323 -15.58 -12.93 21.19
C LYS A 323 -14.96 -13.86 20.14
N LYS A 324 -15.63 -14.05 19.00
CA LYS A 324 -15.19 -14.94 17.93
C LYS A 324 -14.10 -14.36 17.03
N PHE A 325 -14.13 -13.06 16.77
CA PHE A 325 -13.39 -12.46 15.65
C PHE A 325 -12.40 -11.36 16.04
N THR A 326 -12.26 -11.05 17.33
CA THR A 326 -11.34 -10.00 17.79
C THR A 326 -10.44 -10.46 18.93
N ASP A 327 -9.41 -9.67 19.23
CA ASP A 327 -8.58 -9.82 20.42
C ASP A 327 -9.19 -9.19 21.67
N MET A 328 -10.37 -8.55 21.58
CA MET A 328 -10.98 -7.84 22.71
C MET A 328 -11.17 -8.67 24.00
N PRO A 329 -11.42 -10.00 23.96
CA PRO A 329 -11.47 -10.83 25.17
C PRO A 329 -10.10 -11.12 25.81
N MET A 330 -8.99 -10.86 25.10
CA MET A 330 -7.64 -11.18 25.57
C MET A 330 -7.24 -10.31 26.76
N LEU A 331 -6.48 -10.89 27.69
CA LEU A 331 -6.06 -10.25 28.92
C LEU A 331 -4.71 -9.53 28.76
N ILE A 332 -4.67 -8.29 29.22
CA ILE A 332 -3.46 -7.46 29.32
C ILE A 332 -3.05 -7.38 30.80
N ARG A 333 -1.75 -7.50 31.06
CA ARG A 333 -1.18 -7.30 32.40
C ARG A 333 -1.11 -5.82 32.73
N MET A 334 -1.54 -5.43 33.92
CA MET A 334 -1.59 -4.02 34.34
C MET A 334 -0.26 -3.49 34.88
N ASP A 335 0.71 -4.38 35.13
CA ASP A 335 2.05 -4.00 35.59
C ASP A 335 2.98 -3.55 34.45
N ASN A 336 2.82 -4.10 33.25
CA ASN A 336 3.69 -3.83 32.11
C ASN A 336 2.96 -3.55 30.78
N LEU A 337 1.62 -3.58 30.78
CA LEU A 337 0.76 -3.33 29.62
C LEU A 337 0.98 -4.28 28.43
N LYS A 338 1.55 -5.46 28.68
CA LYS A 338 1.71 -6.52 27.66
C LYS A 338 0.57 -7.54 27.76
N MET A 339 0.26 -8.16 26.64
CA MET A 339 -0.66 -9.31 26.60
C MET A 339 -0.14 -10.43 27.49
N LEU A 340 -1.00 -10.92 28.38
CA LEU A 340 -0.71 -12.09 29.20
C LEU A 340 -0.61 -13.31 28.28
N ARG A 341 0.50 -14.04 28.35
CA ARG A 341 0.73 -15.24 27.55
C ARG A 341 0.34 -16.50 28.30
N ALA A 342 -0.16 -17.49 27.57
CA ALA A 342 -0.59 -18.77 28.15
C ALA A 342 0.54 -19.46 28.95
N GLY A 343 1.79 -19.38 28.48
CA GLY A 343 2.95 -19.96 29.17
C GLY A 343 3.27 -19.31 30.53
N GLU A 344 2.72 -18.14 30.83
CA GLU A 344 2.89 -17.48 32.13
C GLU A 344 1.89 -17.99 33.18
N VAL A 345 0.81 -18.67 32.75
CA VAL A 345 -0.30 -19.11 33.62
C VAL A 345 -0.21 -20.62 33.85
N PRO A 346 0.15 -21.07 35.07
CA PRO A 346 0.27 -22.50 35.37
C PRO A 346 -1.03 -23.26 35.08
N GLY A 347 -0.91 -24.33 34.28
CA GLY A 347 -2.04 -25.22 33.97
C GLY A 347 -3.06 -24.66 32.96
N ALA A 348 -2.80 -23.50 32.34
CA ALA A 348 -3.68 -22.98 31.30
C ALA A 348 -3.63 -23.87 30.04
N ALA A 349 -4.78 -24.48 29.70
CA ALA A 349 -4.92 -25.21 28.44
C ALA A 349 -4.83 -24.24 27.26
N VAL A 350 -4.12 -24.63 26.20
CA VAL A 350 -4.00 -23.83 24.97
C VAL A 350 -4.93 -24.40 23.91
N MET A 351 -5.87 -23.57 23.45
CA MET A 351 -6.76 -23.86 22.35
C MET A 351 -6.06 -23.55 21.01
N GLU A 352 -5.66 -24.61 20.31
CA GLU A 352 -4.93 -24.55 19.04
C GLU A 352 -5.61 -25.49 18.03
N PRO A 353 -6.31 -24.95 17.01
CA PRO A 353 -6.91 -25.76 15.96
C PRO A 353 -5.89 -26.22 14.89
N GLY A 354 -4.68 -25.65 14.88
CA GLY A 354 -3.63 -25.96 13.91
C GLY A 354 -3.23 -24.75 13.08
N LEU A 355 -2.08 -24.83 12.42
CA LEU A 355 -1.49 -23.74 11.63
C LEU A 355 -2.03 -23.63 10.20
N GLN A 356 -2.94 -24.51 9.79
CA GLN A 356 -3.38 -24.64 8.41
C GLN A 356 -4.87 -24.30 8.29
N TYR A 357 -5.17 -23.27 7.50
CA TYR A 357 -6.52 -23.02 7.02
C TYR A 357 -6.78 -23.85 5.76
N THR A 358 -7.96 -24.45 5.67
CA THR A 358 -8.41 -25.22 4.52
C THR A 358 -9.70 -24.65 3.95
N TYR A 359 -9.91 -24.80 2.65
CA TYR A 359 -11.22 -24.61 2.02
C TYR A 359 -12.19 -25.70 2.51
N ASP A 360 -13.48 -25.52 2.21
CA ASP A 360 -14.53 -26.50 2.51
C ASP A 360 -14.26 -27.86 1.86
N ASP A 361 -13.50 -27.89 0.74
CA ASP A 361 -13.06 -29.10 0.06
C ASP A 361 -11.78 -29.74 0.66
N GLY A 362 -11.31 -29.23 1.81
CA GLY A 362 -10.15 -29.72 2.54
C GLY A 362 -8.79 -29.27 1.99
N LYS A 363 -8.74 -28.52 0.88
CA LYS A 363 -7.47 -28.04 0.34
C LYS A 363 -6.85 -26.95 1.21
N PRO A 364 -5.53 -26.97 1.46
CA PRO A 364 -4.86 -25.88 2.18
C PRO A 364 -5.03 -24.55 1.43
N VAL A 365 -5.53 -23.55 2.15
CA VAL A 365 -5.59 -22.14 1.74
C VAL A 365 -4.27 -21.46 2.11
N GLN A 366 -3.90 -21.59 3.38
CA GLN A 366 -2.76 -20.91 3.98
C GLN A 366 -2.22 -21.74 5.14
N LYS A 367 -0.90 -21.77 5.27
CA LYS A 367 -0.22 -22.30 6.44
C LYS A 367 0.57 -21.17 7.12
N ASP A 368 0.23 -20.88 8.36
CA ASP A 368 0.94 -19.88 9.15
C ASP A 368 2.30 -20.43 9.61
N ALA A 369 3.31 -19.55 9.65
CA ALA A 369 4.62 -19.91 10.15
C ALA A 369 4.60 -19.99 11.69
N GLU A 370 5.25 -21.02 12.25
CA GLU A 370 5.32 -21.25 13.71
C GLU A 370 5.80 -20.04 14.50
N LYS A 371 6.72 -19.23 13.94
CA LYS A 371 7.22 -18.00 14.57
C LYS A 371 6.13 -16.94 14.84
N TYR A 372 4.96 -17.06 14.22
CA TYR A 372 3.81 -16.17 14.42
C TYR A 372 2.76 -16.76 15.36
N ALA A 373 2.96 -17.98 15.88
CA ALA A 373 2.10 -18.57 16.87
C ALA A 373 2.19 -17.77 18.18
N VAL A 374 1.12 -17.04 18.49
CA VAL A 374 0.98 -16.28 19.74
C VAL A 374 -0.23 -16.79 20.49
N ASN A 375 -0.05 -17.07 21.79
CA ASN A 375 -1.09 -17.60 22.66
C ASN A 375 -1.46 -16.55 23.72
N GLY A 376 -2.46 -15.73 23.42
CA GLY A 376 -3.06 -14.81 24.40
C GLY A 376 -3.91 -15.58 25.41
N VAL A 377 -4.28 -14.97 26.52
CA VAL A 377 -5.15 -15.60 27.54
C VAL A 377 -6.50 -14.92 27.57
N VAL A 378 -7.57 -15.70 27.67
CA VAL A 378 -8.94 -15.23 27.97
C VAL A 378 -9.40 -15.72 29.33
N ALA A 379 -10.28 -14.95 29.98
CA ALA A 379 -10.98 -15.38 31.19
C ALA A 379 -12.30 -16.06 30.82
N ALA A 380 -12.67 -17.09 31.56
CA ALA A 380 -13.93 -17.81 31.39
C ALA A 380 -14.58 -18.21 32.73
N SER A 381 -15.88 -18.51 32.67
CA SER A 381 -16.70 -19.00 33.79
C SER A 381 -16.68 -18.07 35.00
N GLY A 382 -16.82 -16.77 34.79
CA GLY A 382 -16.75 -15.75 35.84
C GLY A 382 -15.32 -15.47 36.33
N GLY A 383 -14.30 -15.73 35.51
CA GLY A 383 -12.89 -15.52 35.88
C GLY A 383 -12.27 -16.64 36.71
N ARG A 384 -12.92 -17.80 36.80
CA ARG A 384 -12.41 -18.99 37.50
C ARG A 384 -11.50 -19.85 36.63
N LYS A 385 -11.61 -19.74 35.31
CA LYS A 385 -10.83 -20.51 34.34
C LYS A 385 -10.12 -19.55 33.38
N PHE A 386 -8.84 -19.82 33.11
CA PHE A 386 -8.01 -19.05 32.18
C PHE A 386 -7.53 -19.98 31.07
N LEU A 387 -7.72 -19.56 29.83
CA LEU A 387 -7.45 -20.38 28.64
C LEU A 387 -6.51 -19.65 27.71
N GLY A 388 -5.49 -20.35 27.25
CA GLY A 388 -4.66 -19.91 26.13
C GLY A 388 -5.46 -20.00 24.84
N VAL A 389 -5.40 -18.96 24.02
CA VAL A 389 -6.05 -18.88 22.71
C VAL A 389 -4.99 -18.53 21.69
N SER A 390 -4.81 -19.42 20.73
CA SER A 390 -3.93 -19.21 19.60
C SER A 390 -4.53 -18.25 18.57
N ARG A 391 -3.66 -17.68 17.72
CA ARG A 391 -4.03 -16.82 16.59
C ARG A 391 -5.09 -17.44 15.66
N ASN A 392 -5.10 -18.76 15.49
CA ASN A 392 -6.01 -19.45 14.57
C ASN A 392 -7.32 -19.89 15.22
N CYS A 393 -7.45 -19.71 16.54
CA CYS A 393 -8.63 -20.07 17.29
C CYS A 393 -9.69 -18.95 17.20
N MET A 394 -10.23 -18.75 15.99
CA MET A 394 -11.20 -17.71 15.64
C MET A 394 -12.50 -18.32 15.09
N GLY A 395 -13.60 -17.58 15.11
CA GLY A 395 -14.88 -18.04 14.52
C GLY A 395 -15.36 -19.37 15.09
N GLU A 396 -15.69 -20.31 14.22
CA GLU A 396 -16.16 -21.66 14.62
C GLU A 396 -15.04 -22.55 15.17
N HIS A 397 -13.77 -22.26 14.87
CA HIS A 397 -12.66 -22.96 15.53
C HIS A 397 -12.64 -22.64 17.02
N LEU A 398 -12.90 -21.39 17.42
CA LEU A 398 -13.01 -21.03 18.83
C LEU A 398 -14.14 -21.78 19.53
N VAL A 399 -15.34 -21.80 18.93
CA VAL A 399 -16.51 -22.49 19.47
C VAL A 399 -16.21 -23.98 19.67
N THR A 400 -15.61 -24.61 18.65
CA THR A 400 -15.22 -26.02 18.70
C THR A 400 -14.21 -26.30 19.81
N GLN A 401 -13.19 -25.46 19.95
CA GLN A 401 -12.16 -25.64 20.98
C GLN A 401 -12.69 -25.39 22.39
N LEU A 402 -13.62 -24.43 22.58
CA LEU A 402 -14.33 -24.23 23.84
C LEU A 402 -15.18 -25.46 24.20
N GLY A 403 -15.87 -26.06 23.22
CA GLY A 403 -16.64 -27.29 23.43
C GLY A 403 -15.79 -28.45 23.95
N LYS A 404 -14.56 -28.61 23.43
CA LYS A 404 -13.58 -29.59 23.96
C LYS A 404 -13.16 -29.32 25.41
N GLN A 405 -13.36 -28.10 25.89
CA GLN A 405 -13.09 -27.67 27.26
C GLN A 405 -14.36 -27.69 28.14
N ASN A 406 -15.47 -28.23 27.64
CA ASN A 406 -16.82 -28.20 28.23
C ASN A 406 -17.29 -26.77 28.53
N LEU A 407 -17.03 -25.83 27.60
CA LEU A 407 -17.43 -24.44 27.69
C LEU A 407 -18.20 -24.02 26.44
N ALA A 408 -19.12 -23.08 26.61
CA ALA A 408 -19.78 -22.36 25.54
C ALA A 408 -19.14 -20.97 25.32
N LEU A 409 -19.44 -20.33 24.20
CA LEU A 409 -19.00 -18.95 23.94
C LEU A 409 -19.50 -17.96 25.02
N ALA A 410 -20.68 -18.22 25.58
CA ALA A 410 -21.25 -17.43 26.67
C ALA A 410 -20.35 -17.41 27.92
N ASP A 411 -19.58 -18.48 28.16
CA ASP A 411 -18.68 -18.59 29.32
C ASP A 411 -17.43 -17.72 29.20
N VAL A 412 -17.08 -17.23 28.01
CA VAL A 412 -15.93 -16.33 27.83
C VAL A 412 -16.28 -14.94 28.35
N GLU A 413 -15.46 -14.39 29.25
CA GLU A 413 -15.66 -13.08 29.85
C GLU A 413 -15.13 -11.99 28.93
N LEU A 414 -16.04 -11.21 28.33
CA LEU A 414 -15.66 -10.09 27.47
C LEU A 414 -15.22 -8.87 28.30
N ASP A 415 -15.99 -8.48 29.31
CA ASP A 415 -15.69 -7.34 30.20
C ASP A 415 -15.09 -7.85 31.52
N PHE A 416 -13.83 -8.30 31.45
CA PHE A 416 -13.11 -8.84 32.60
C PHE A 416 -12.09 -7.86 33.19
N ALA A 417 -12.06 -7.78 34.52
CA ALA A 417 -10.98 -7.20 35.32
C ALA A 417 -10.79 -8.06 36.58
N GLY A 418 -9.56 -8.45 36.89
CA GLY A 418 -9.28 -9.34 38.02
C GLY A 418 -7.80 -9.61 38.20
N GLU A 419 -7.46 -10.68 38.92
CA GLU A 419 -6.08 -11.13 39.12
C GLU A 419 -5.87 -12.53 38.52
N VAL A 420 -4.69 -12.76 37.96
CA VAL A 420 -4.25 -14.09 37.51
C VAL A 420 -2.99 -14.48 38.26
N THR A 421 -2.97 -15.71 38.78
CA THR A 421 -1.76 -16.30 39.35
C THR A 421 -0.84 -16.74 38.21
N THR A 422 0.32 -16.10 38.11
CA THR A 422 1.39 -16.47 37.16
C THR A 422 2.51 -17.23 37.88
N ALA A 423 3.45 -17.81 37.14
CA ALA A 423 4.65 -18.44 37.70
C ALA A 423 5.48 -17.50 38.59
N THR A 424 5.39 -16.18 38.38
CA THR A 424 6.14 -15.16 39.13
C THR A 424 5.30 -14.45 40.20
N GLY A 425 4.06 -14.89 40.42
CA GLY A 425 3.13 -14.28 41.40
C GLY A 425 1.81 -13.80 40.77
N LYS A 426 0.97 -13.16 41.59
CA LYS A 426 -0.31 -12.62 41.12
C LYS A 426 -0.13 -11.33 40.34
N VAL A 427 -0.87 -11.20 39.25
CA VAL A 427 -0.82 -10.04 38.36
C VAL A 427 -2.24 -9.55 38.11
N ALA A 428 -2.48 -8.26 38.30
CA ALA A 428 -3.74 -7.63 37.92
C ALA A 428 -3.86 -7.59 36.39
N VAL A 429 -5.02 -7.94 35.87
CA VAL A 429 -5.30 -8.00 34.44
C VAL A 429 -6.63 -7.35 34.09
N LYS A 430 -6.72 -6.88 32.85
CA LYS A 430 -7.98 -6.46 32.23
C LYS A 430 -8.07 -7.03 30.82
N SER A 431 -9.27 -7.39 30.40
CA SER A 431 -9.57 -7.66 28.99
C SER A 431 -9.33 -6.40 28.13
N ILE A 432 -8.98 -6.57 26.86
CA ILE A 432 -8.85 -5.44 25.92
C ILE A 432 -10.19 -4.69 25.77
N PHE A 433 -11.32 -5.39 25.78
CA PHE A 433 -12.66 -4.77 25.78
C PHE A 433 -12.84 -3.85 27.00
N ARG A 434 -12.45 -4.32 28.20
CA ARG A 434 -12.48 -3.49 29.42
C ARG A 434 -11.62 -2.24 29.26
N LEU A 435 -10.43 -2.37 28.66
CA LEU A 435 -9.56 -1.24 28.41
C LEU A 435 -10.18 -0.23 27.44
N TYR A 436 -10.87 -0.67 26.38
CA TYR A 436 -11.61 0.22 25.50
C TYR A 436 -12.78 0.90 26.22
N ARG A 437 -13.49 0.19 27.09
CA ARG A 437 -14.55 0.77 27.92
C ARG A 437 -14.02 1.85 28.86
N ASP A 438 -12.88 1.61 29.51
CA ASP A 438 -12.21 2.57 30.38
C ASP A 438 -11.69 3.77 29.55
N LEU A 439 -11.09 3.54 28.38
CA LEU A 439 -10.61 4.59 27.46
C LEU A 439 -11.74 5.49 26.98
N THR A 440 -12.82 4.91 26.47
CA THR A 440 -13.95 5.64 25.88
C THR A 440 -14.80 6.39 26.92
N ALA A 441 -14.56 6.20 28.22
CA ALA A 441 -15.11 7.04 29.26
C ALA A 441 -14.56 8.49 29.21
N HIS A 442 -13.37 8.68 28.63
CA HIS A 442 -12.76 10.00 28.42
C HIS A 442 -13.22 10.68 27.12
N TYR A 443 -13.92 9.96 26.25
CA TYR A 443 -14.45 10.44 24.97
C TYR A 443 -15.97 10.48 25.04
N THR A 444 -16.53 11.39 25.85
CA THR A 444 -17.98 11.59 25.89
C THR A 444 -18.41 12.36 24.63
N PRO A 445 -19.68 12.24 24.19
CA PRO A 445 -20.19 13.07 23.10
C PRO A 445 -19.94 14.57 23.32
N GLU A 446 -20.03 15.07 24.57
CA GLU A 446 -19.73 16.46 24.93
C GLU A 446 -18.26 16.83 24.70
N SER A 447 -17.33 16.05 25.28
CA SER A 447 -15.89 16.38 25.15
C SER A 447 -15.42 16.24 23.70
N VAL A 448 -15.97 15.27 22.96
CA VAL A 448 -15.66 15.07 21.55
C VAL A 448 -16.30 16.13 20.67
N ALA A 449 -17.44 16.69 21.02
CA ALA A 449 -18.00 17.85 20.30
C ALA A 449 -17.05 19.06 20.34
N GLU A 450 -16.38 19.30 21.48
CA GLU A 450 -15.37 20.35 21.59
C GLU A 450 -14.13 20.08 20.72
N ILE A 451 -13.72 18.82 20.57
CA ILE A 451 -12.57 18.41 19.75
C ILE A 451 -12.89 18.49 18.26
N THR A 452 -14.01 17.89 17.87
CA THR A 452 -14.37 17.61 16.47
C THR A 452 -15.21 18.70 15.83
N GLY A 453 -15.91 19.51 16.63
CA GLY A 453 -16.94 20.44 16.14
C GLY A 453 -18.29 19.77 15.82
N VAL A 454 -18.38 18.42 15.86
CA VAL A 454 -19.63 17.70 15.60
C VAL A 454 -20.52 17.80 16.85
N PRO A 455 -21.78 18.25 16.73
CA PRO A 455 -22.66 18.36 17.89
C PRO A 455 -22.83 17.03 18.63
N ALA A 456 -22.79 17.06 19.96
CA ALA A 456 -22.88 15.88 20.82
C ALA A 456 -24.11 15.01 20.49
N GLU A 457 -25.24 15.64 20.15
CA GLU A 457 -26.46 14.92 19.77
C GLU A 457 -26.32 14.16 18.45
N MET A 458 -25.63 14.73 17.47
CA MET A 458 -25.34 14.02 16.22
C MET A 458 -24.40 12.84 16.44
N ILE A 459 -23.45 12.94 17.38
CA ILE A 459 -22.58 11.82 17.76
C ILE A 459 -23.40 10.67 18.37
N ARG A 460 -24.38 10.99 19.23
CA ARG A 460 -25.31 9.98 19.78
C ARG A 460 -26.16 9.35 18.69
N GLN A 461 -26.81 10.17 17.88
CA GLN A 461 -27.62 9.71 16.75
C GLN A 461 -26.81 8.79 15.84
N PHE A 462 -25.58 9.19 15.49
CA PHE A 462 -24.69 8.38 14.67
C PHE A 462 -24.36 7.01 15.28
N ALA A 463 -24.06 6.95 16.58
CA ALA A 463 -23.84 5.68 17.26
C ALA A 463 -25.10 4.81 17.34
N GLU A 464 -26.27 5.43 17.52
CA GLU A 464 -27.56 4.73 17.57
C GLU A 464 -27.97 4.16 16.21
N ASP A 465 -27.82 4.95 15.15
CA ASP A 465 -28.08 4.52 13.77
C ASP A 465 -27.17 3.35 13.37
N ILE A 466 -25.88 3.40 13.75
CA ILE A 466 -24.94 2.28 13.56
C ILE A 466 -25.39 1.04 14.35
N GLY A 467 -25.78 1.20 15.62
CA GLY A 467 -26.18 0.08 16.48
C GLY A 467 -27.50 -0.57 16.05
N ALA A 468 -28.41 0.20 15.43
CA ALA A 468 -29.68 -0.26 14.91
C ALA A 468 -29.59 -0.91 13.52
N SER A 469 -28.54 -0.58 12.75
CA SER A 469 -28.33 -1.12 11.40
C SER A 469 -27.90 -2.59 11.43
N GLY A 470 -28.38 -3.37 10.46
CA GLY A 470 -27.97 -4.75 10.27
C GLY A 470 -26.57 -4.84 9.66
N ALA A 471 -26.37 -4.18 8.52
CA ALA A 471 -25.08 -4.07 7.82
C ALA A 471 -24.68 -2.61 7.62
N VAL A 472 -23.47 -2.25 8.06
CA VAL A 472 -22.92 -0.89 7.95
C VAL A 472 -21.63 -0.93 7.14
N SER A 473 -21.65 -0.22 6.03
CA SER A 473 -20.53 -0.07 5.13
C SER A 473 -19.73 1.19 5.46
N PHE A 474 -18.50 1.03 5.95
CA PHE A 474 -17.59 2.14 6.23
C PHE A 474 -16.70 2.35 4.99
N ILE A 475 -17.08 3.35 4.19
CA ILE A 475 -16.45 3.71 2.93
C ILE A 475 -15.45 4.84 3.20
N CYS A 476 -14.21 4.47 3.53
CA CYS A 476 -13.14 5.43 3.78
C CYS A 476 -12.40 5.76 2.48
N GLY A 477 -12.03 7.03 2.31
CA GLY A 477 -11.18 7.49 1.20
C GLY A 477 -9.87 8.11 1.66
N MET A 478 -9.13 8.63 0.68
CA MET A 478 -7.82 9.25 0.89
C MET A 478 -7.84 10.48 1.82
N GLY A 479 -9.00 11.14 1.98
CA GLY A 479 -9.16 12.24 2.93
C GLY A 479 -8.83 11.84 4.36
N LEU A 480 -8.98 10.56 4.73
CA LEU A 480 -8.52 10.04 6.03
C LEU A 480 -7.06 9.58 5.98
N ASN A 481 -6.61 9.12 4.81
CA ASN A 481 -5.35 8.40 4.75
C ASN A 481 -4.10 9.29 4.81
N MET A 482 -4.25 10.56 4.42
CA MET A 482 -3.14 11.51 4.28
C MET A 482 -2.82 12.29 5.57
N TYR A 483 -3.10 11.70 6.74
CA TYR A 483 -2.74 12.26 8.06
C TYR A 483 -1.61 11.47 8.73
N PHE A 484 -0.82 12.16 9.56
CA PHE A 484 0.27 11.55 10.32
C PHE A 484 -0.21 10.42 11.25
N HIS A 485 -1.38 10.58 11.87
CA HIS A 485 -2.01 9.59 12.77
C HIS A 485 -3.08 8.74 12.09
N ASN A 486 -2.99 8.53 10.77
CA ASN A 486 -3.94 7.72 10.01
C ASN A 486 -4.02 6.27 10.55
N ASP A 487 -2.91 5.73 11.05
CA ASP A 487 -2.89 4.43 11.70
C ASP A 487 -3.93 4.33 12.84
N LEU A 488 -4.07 5.39 13.64
CA LEU A 488 -5.08 5.48 14.70
C LEU A 488 -6.48 5.74 14.15
N ILE A 489 -6.60 6.58 13.11
CA ILE A 489 -7.89 6.85 12.45
C ILE A 489 -8.47 5.54 11.92
N ASN A 490 -7.77 4.81 11.04
CA ASN A 490 -8.28 3.55 10.50
C ASN A 490 -8.64 2.55 11.61
N ARG A 491 -7.76 2.39 12.61
CA ARG A 491 -8.01 1.48 13.75
C ARG A 491 -9.28 1.85 14.51
N SER A 492 -9.58 3.13 14.67
CA SER A 492 -10.80 3.58 15.36
C SER A 492 -12.08 3.21 14.60
N TYR A 493 -12.08 3.26 13.26
CA TYR A 493 -13.18 2.75 12.45
C TYR A 493 -13.36 1.24 12.62
N PHE A 494 -12.26 0.48 12.63
CA PHE A 494 -12.31 -0.96 12.90
C PHE A 494 -12.82 -1.29 14.31
N VAL A 495 -12.57 -0.45 15.32
CA VAL A 495 -13.17 -0.63 16.66
C VAL A 495 -14.70 -0.56 16.56
N VAL A 496 -15.25 0.47 15.93
CA VAL A 496 -16.71 0.63 15.76
C VAL A 496 -17.30 -0.49 14.91
N ALA A 497 -16.67 -0.83 13.78
CA ALA A 497 -17.11 -1.90 12.89
C ALA A 497 -17.07 -3.27 13.59
N SER A 498 -16.04 -3.54 14.39
CA SER A 498 -15.92 -4.80 15.14
C SER A 498 -16.92 -4.89 16.28
N LEU A 499 -17.17 -3.78 16.99
CA LEU A 499 -18.22 -3.73 18.03
C LEU A 499 -19.60 -4.05 17.45
N THR A 500 -19.85 -3.70 16.20
CA THR A 500 -21.16 -3.85 15.54
C THR A 500 -21.26 -5.09 14.64
N GLY A 501 -20.18 -5.87 14.50
CA GLY A 501 -20.17 -7.10 13.70
C GLY A 501 -20.18 -6.86 12.19
N ASN A 502 -19.57 -5.77 11.73
CA ASN A 502 -19.58 -5.30 10.35
C ASN A 502 -18.25 -5.53 9.61
N VAL A 503 -17.36 -6.40 10.08
CA VAL A 503 -16.15 -6.79 9.34
C VAL A 503 -16.35 -8.18 8.74
N GLY A 504 -16.10 -8.35 7.44
CA GLY A 504 -16.25 -9.64 6.76
C GLY A 504 -17.71 -10.08 6.53
N LYS A 505 -18.65 -9.14 6.48
CA LYS A 505 -20.08 -9.38 6.28
C LYS A 505 -20.54 -8.74 4.96
N PRO A 506 -21.42 -9.36 4.15
CA PRO A 506 -22.03 -8.67 3.01
C PRO A 506 -22.69 -7.35 3.42
N GLY A 507 -22.38 -6.26 2.71
CA GLY A 507 -22.83 -4.90 3.02
C GLY A 507 -22.10 -4.23 4.18
N GLY A 508 -21.08 -4.88 4.76
CA GLY A 508 -20.33 -4.40 5.91
C GLY A 508 -18.84 -4.65 5.79
N ASN A 509 -18.06 -3.57 5.85
CA ASN A 509 -16.61 -3.64 6.00
C ASN A 509 -16.08 -2.23 6.32
N VAL A 510 -14.81 -2.14 6.74
CA VAL A 510 -14.04 -0.90 6.65
C VAL A 510 -13.17 -0.98 5.41
N SER A 511 -13.53 -0.22 4.38
CA SER A 511 -12.81 -0.15 3.11
C SER A 511 -12.03 1.16 3.01
N SER A 512 -10.92 1.16 2.27
CA SER A 512 -10.04 2.30 2.04
C SER A 512 -9.80 2.48 0.54
N TYR A 513 -10.65 3.27 -0.11
CA TYR A 513 -10.54 3.54 -1.54
C TYR A 513 -9.50 4.62 -1.84
N ALA A 514 -8.41 4.18 -2.45
CA ALA A 514 -7.26 4.99 -2.86
C ALA A 514 -7.02 4.91 -4.38
N GLY A 515 -5.78 4.68 -4.82
CA GLY A 515 -5.41 4.42 -6.21
C GLY A 515 -5.57 2.96 -6.67
N ASN A 516 -4.87 2.58 -7.73
CA ASN A 516 -4.93 1.25 -8.35
C ASN A 516 -3.95 0.26 -7.68
N TYR A 517 -4.24 -0.17 -6.44
CA TYR A 517 -3.30 -0.96 -5.61
C TYR A 517 -3.57 -2.47 -5.55
N LYS A 518 -4.71 -2.97 -6.07
CA LYS A 518 -5.11 -4.39 -6.00
C LYS A 518 -4.29 -5.32 -6.95
N ALA A 519 -2.96 -5.12 -7.03
CA ALA A 519 -2.04 -5.94 -7.81
C ALA A 519 -2.09 -7.46 -7.55
N PRO A 520 -2.47 -7.96 -6.34
CA PRO A 520 -2.64 -9.40 -6.10
C PRO A 520 -3.68 -10.10 -7.00
N VAL A 521 -4.53 -9.38 -7.73
CA VAL A 521 -5.39 -9.98 -8.79
C VAL A 521 -4.54 -10.70 -9.84
N PHE A 522 -3.29 -10.26 -10.06
CA PHE A 522 -2.33 -10.89 -10.98
C PHE A 522 -1.33 -11.78 -10.25
N ASN A 523 -1.76 -13.00 -9.89
CA ASN A 523 -0.95 -13.97 -9.13
C ASN A 523 0.42 -14.32 -9.77
N GLY A 524 0.59 -14.13 -11.08
CA GLY A 524 1.84 -14.39 -11.80
C GLY A 524 2.90 -13.30 -11.71
N LEU A 525 2.56 -12.10 -11.23
CA LEU A 525 3.49 -10.96 -11.17
C LEU A 525 4.76 -11.25 -10.35
N PRO A 526 4.69 -11.87 -9.16
CA PRO A 526 5.90 -12.20 -8.41
C PRO A 526 6.85 -13.13 -9.19
N SER A 527 6.31 -14.10 -9.95
CA SER A 527 7.12 -14.97 -10.81
C SER A 527 7.78 -14.20 -11.95
N TYR A 528 7.04 -13.28 -12.59
CA TYR A 528 7.58 -12.46 -13.68
C TYR A 528 8.71 -11.54 -13.20
N VAL A 529 8.54 -10.90 -12.05
CA VAL A 529 9.51 -9.96 -11.50
C VAL A 529 10.75 -10.66 -10.94
N ALA A 530 10.55 -11.80 -10.25
CA ALA A 530 11.62 -12.51 -9.56
C ALA A 530 12.22 -13.67 -10.37
N GLU A 531 11.95 -13.77 -11.67
CA GLU A 531 12.59 -14.78 -12.53
C GLU A 531 14.12 -14.71 -12.36
N ASP A 532 14.76 -15.87 -12.20
CA ASP A 532 16.20 -15.98 -12.02
C ASP A 532 16.94 -15.56 -13.31
N PRO A 533 17.67 -14.42 -13.32
CA PRO A 533 18.38 -13.96 -14.49
C PRO A 533 19.56 -14.88 -14.90
N PHE A 534 20.07 -15.74 -14.01
CA PHE A 534 21.14 -16.68 -14.33
C PHE A 534 20.62 -18.05 -14.79
N ASN A 535 19.33 -18.30 -14.65
CA ASN A 535 18.69 -19.57 -14.96
C ASN A 535 17.26 -19.34 -15.46
N GLN A 536 17.15 -18.61 -16.56
CA GLN A 536 15.86 -18.21 -17.14
C GLN A 536 15.01 -19.41 -17.55
N THR A 537 13.69 -19.22 -17.55
CA THR A 537 12.76 -20.24 -18.01
C THR A 537 12.48 -19.98 -19.48
N LEU A 538 13.04 -20.82 -20.36
CA LEU A 538 12.96 -20.63 -21.82
C LEU A 538 11.77 -21.36 -22.47
N ASP A 539 11.12 -22.26 -21.73
CA ASP A 539 9.92 -22.96 -22.17
C ASP A 539 8.71 -22.00 -22.10
N PRO A 540 8.11 -21.62 -23.24
CA PRO A 540 6.98 -20.69 -23.26
C PRO A 540 5.69 -21.28 -22.66
N ASP A 541 5.59 -22.60 -22.54
CA ASP A 541 4.39 -23.30 -22.06
C ASP A 541 4.48 -23.72 -20.58
N VAL A 542 5.56 -23.31 -19.91
CA VAL A 542 5.76 -23.61 -18.50
C VAL A 542 4.63 -23.04 -17.63
N ASP A 543 4.17 -23.83 -16.67
CA ASP A 543 3.27 -23.32 -15.64
C ASP A 543 3.94 -22.17 -14.86
N GLY A 544 3.27 -21.02 -14.74
CA GLY A 544 3.80 -19.83 -14.07
C GLY A 544 4.27 -20.05 -12.62
N ARG A 545 3.79 -21.11 -11.95
CA ARG A 545 4.24 -21.52 -10.61
C ARG A 545 5.61 -22.19 -10.62
N LYS A 546 5.96 -22.82 -11.75
CA LYS A 546 7.22 -23.55 -12.01
C LYS A 546 8.32 -22.68 -12.61
N VAL A 547 8.03 -21.42 -12.94
CA VAL A 547 9.05 -20.44 -13.33
C VAL A 547 10.16 -20.41 -12.28
N LYS A 548 11.41 -20.53 -12.73
CA LYS A 548 12.59 -20.50 -11.87
C LYS A 548 12.77 -19.09 -11.31
N LYS A 549 12.74 -18.97 -9.97
CA LYS A 549 12.71 -17.68 -9.28
C LYS A 549 13.90 -17.52 -8.37
N LYS A 550 14.54 -16.36 -8.43
CA LYS A 550 15.52 -15.89 -7.46
C LYS A 550 15.51 -14.37 -7.42
N SER A 551 15.07 -13.81 -6.29
CA SER A 551 15.06 -12.37 -6.08
C SER A 551 16.42 -11.91 -5.57
N TYR A 552 17.14 -11.21 -6.43
CA TYR A 552 18.37 -10.47 -6.17
C TYR A 552 18.10 -9.02 -5.76
N MET A 553 17.02 -8.44 -6.29
CA MET A 553 16.56 -7.11 -5.92
C MET A 553 16.08 -7.06 -4.46
N ARG A 554 16.08 -5.87 -3.87
CA ARG A 554 15.51 -5.64 -2.54
C ARG A 554 14.62 -4.41 -2.57
N PHE A 555 13.42 -4.54 -2.01
CA PHE A 555 12.49 -3.42 -1.88
C PHE A 555 12.98 -2.39 -0.87
N GLU A 556 12.66 -1.13 -1.13
CA GLU A 556 13.04 0.01 -0.32
C GLU A 556 11.94 1.06 -0.35
N SER A 557 11.75 1.75 0.77
CA SER A 557 10.80 2.85 0.85
C SER A 557 11.34 4.10 0.16
N ILE A 558 10.59 4.67 -0.79
CA ILE A 558 10.97 5.95 -1.43
C ILE A 558 10.79 7.15 -0.49
N HIS A 559 10.13 7.02 0.66
CA HIS A 559 9.95 8.12 1.61
C HIS A 559 11.26 8.75 2.08
N PHE A 560 12.32 7.96 2.19
CA PHE A 560 13.65 8.46 2.56
C PHE A 560 14.24 9.40 1.51
N TRP A 561 13.78 9.33 0.27
CA TRP A 561 14.22 10.21 -0.80
C TRP A 561 13.83 11.67 -0.53
N ALA A 562 12.61 11.91 -0.04
CA ALA A 562 12.17 13.23 0.41
C ALA A 562 12.77 13.64 1.77
N HIS A 563 13.43 12.72 2.46
CA HIS A 563 14.20 12.98 3.67
C HIS A 563 15.70 13.08 3.36
N GLY A 564 16.07 13.84 2.33
CA GLY A 564 17.46 14.06 1.96
C GLY A 564 18.20 12.82 1.43
N ASP A 565 17.49 11.77 1.00
CA ASP A 565 18.05 10.43 0.71
C ASP A 565 18.74 9.83 1.96
N ARG A 566 18.12 9.96 3.14
CA ARG A 566 18.66 9.51 4.45
C ARG A 566 17.67 8.69 5.27
N PRO A 567 18.16 7.79 6.15
CA PRO A 567 17.34 7.19 7.19
C PRO A 567 16.98 8.20 8.26
N LEU A 568 15.91 7.91 8.99
CA LEU A 568 15.55 8.65 10.19
C LEU A 568 16.52 8.31 11.33
N ILE A 569 17.40 9.27 11.63
CA ILE A 569 18.35 9.23 12.74
C ILE A 569 18.12 10.49 13.58
N VAL A 570 17.82 10.31 14.86
CA VAL A 570 17.52 11.42 15.77
C VAL A 570 18.49 11.43 16.93
N ASN A 571 18.85 12.62 17.41
CA ASN A 571 19.60 12.78 18.65
C ASN A 571 18.59 13.07 19.77
N THR A 572 18.45 12.16 20.72
CA THR A 572 17.59 12.36 21.88
C THR A 572 18.42 12.80 23.09
N PRO A 573 17.86 13.61 24.01
CA PRO A 573 18.57 14.02 25.22
C PRO A 573 19.03 12.85 26.10
N LYS A 574 18.28 11.72 26.09
CA LYS A 574 18.56 10.56 26.96
C LYS A 574 19.49 9.53 26.33
N GLN A 575 19.35 9.27 25.04
CA GLN A 575 20.03 8.16 24.36
C GLN A 575 21.09 8.63 23.35
N GLY A 576 21.25 9.94 23.16
CA GLY A 576 22.12 10.48 22.13
C GLY A 576 21.62 10.07 20.74
N ARG A 577 22.52 9.61 19.87
CA ARG A 577 22.20 9.18 18.50
C ARG A 577 21.39 7.89 18.48
N VAL A 578 20.14 7.97 18.05
CA VAL A 578 19.20 6.85 17.89
C VAL A 578 18.87 6.68 16.41
N VAL A 579 19.10 5.48 15.90
CA VAL A 579 18.69 5.09 14.55
C VAL A 579 17.28 4.52 14.64
N LEU A 580 16.28 5.30 14.23
CA LEU A 580 14.88 4.88 14.25
C LEU A 580 14.53 3.99 13.03
N THR A 581 15.28 4.14 11.94
CA THR A 581 15.11 3.28 10.77
C THR A 581 15.72 1.91 11.05
N GLU A 582 14.88 0.89 11.13
CA GLU A 582 15.33 -0.48 11.38
C GLU A 582 16.15 -1.06 10.21
N ALA A 583 17.02 -2.03 10.50
CA ALA A 583 17.90 -2.68 9.51
C ALA A 583 17.12 -3.31 8.33
N GLY A 584 15.90 -3.79 8.58
CA GLY A 584 15.01 -4.31 7.54
C GLY A 584 14.60 -3.27 6.50
N HIS A 585 14.43 -2.02 6.93
CA HIS A 585 13.96 -0.88 6.13
C HIS A 585 15.05 0.11 5.73
N MET A 586 16.30 -0.13 6.15
CA MET A 586 17.42 0.76 5.88
C MET A 586 17.61 0.99 4.36
N PRO A 587 17.55 2.26 3.89
CA PRO A 587 17.81 2.58 2.49
C PRO A 587 19.31 2.47 2.18
N SER A 588 19.65 2.24 0.91
CA SER A 588 21.01 2.46 0.40
C SER A 588 21.13 3.81 -0.32
N PRO A 589 22.33 4.39 -0.46
CA PRO A 589 22.53 5.68 -1.15
C PRO A 589 22.02 5.64 -2.58
N SER A 590 21.44 6.74 -3.08
CA SER A 590 20.91 6.82 -4.44
C SER A 590 21.92 7.46 -5.41
N LYS A 591 22.17 6.78 -6.54
CA LYS A 591 23.01 7.30 -7.66
C LYS A 591 22.33 7.20 -9.01
N VAL A 592 21.54 6.16 -9.22
CA VAL A 592 20.67 6.02 -10.39
C VAL A 592 19.22 5.98 -9.92
N VAL A 593 18.36 6.72 -10.61
CA VAL A 593 16.91 6.59 -10.47
C VAL A 593 16.32 6.39 -11.86
N TRP A 594 15.63 5.28 -12.06
CA TRP A 594 14.87 5.02 -13.28
C TRP A 594 13.39 4.88 -12.93
N THR A 595 12.57 5.71 -13.58
CA THR A 595 11.12 5.73 -13.40
C THR A 595 10.40 5.42 -14.71
N ASN A 596 9.32 4.64 -14.64
CA ASN A 596 8.51 4.29 -15.81
C ASN A 596 7.03 4.63 -15.56
N ASN A 597 6.45 5.46 -16.44
CA ASN A 597 5.05 5.89 -16.42
C ASN A 597 4.61 6.37 -15.03
N ALA A 598 5.43 7.25 -14.45
CA ALA A 598 5.20 7.80 -13.13
C ALA A 598 5.83 9.18 -13.02
N ASN A 599 5.03 10.19 -12.71
CA ASN A 599 5.52 11.53 -12.42
C ASN A 599 5.94 11.64 -10.95
N GLN A 600 7.11 11.09 -10.62
CA GLN A 600 7.64 11.00 -9.25
C GLN A 600 7.80 12.37 -8.58
N ILE A 601 8.61 13.24 -9.16
CA ILE A 601 8.93 14.57 -8.63
C ILE A 601 7.66 15.42 -8.56
N GLY A 602 6.82 15.35 -9.59
CA GLY A 602 5.56 16.10 -9.62
C GLY A 602 4.54 15.67 -8.55
N ASN A 603 4.64 14.44 -8.03
CA ASN A 603 3.78 13.95 -6.94
C ASN A 603 4.51 13.86 -5.59
N ALA A 604 5.81 14.19 -5.55
CA ALA A 604 6.60 14.03 -4.35
C ALA A 604 6.20 15.07 -3.29
N LYS A 605 5.92 14.59 -2.09
CA LYS A 605 5.84 15.45 -0.92
C LYS A 605 7.20 16.11 -0.75
N TRP A 606 7.21 17.44 -0.58
CA TRP A 606 8.43 18.24 -0.45
C TRP A 606 9.38 18.18 -1.68
N ALA A 607 8.82 18.17 -2.90
CA ALA A 607 9.58 18.15 -4.16
C ALA A 607 10.74 19.16 -4.24
N TYR A 608 10.61 20.34 -3.63
CA TYR A 608 11.68 21.33 -3.57
C TYR A 608 12.97 20.77 -2.93
N ASP A 609 12.88 20.07 -1.80
CA ASP A 609 14.05 19.51 -1.12
C ASP A 609 14.73 18.42 -1.97
N ILE A 610 13.91 17.58 -2.61
CA ILE A 610 14.40 16.58 -3.56
C ILE A 610 15.19 17.27 -4.67
N ILE A 611 14.60 18.26 -5.34
CA ILE A 611 15.23 18.95 -6.46
C ILE A 611 16.51 19.67 -6.01
N LYS A 612 16.46 20.38 -4.89
CA LYS A 612 17.54 21.27 -4.46
C LYS A 612 18.69 20.55 -3.77
N ASN A 613 18.37 19.57 -2.92
CA ASN A 613 19.32 18.98 -1.98
C ASN A 613 19.64 17.52 -2.30
N VAL A 614 18.75 16.79 -2.97
CA VAL A 614 18.94 15.36 -3.25
C VAL A 614 19.42 15.08 -4.67
N LEU A 615 18.72 15.60 -5.68
CA LEU A 615 19.08 15.42 -7.10
C LEU A 615 20.55 15.73 -7.42
N PRO A 616 21.21 16.75 -6.82
CA PRO A 616 22.63 17.03 -7.09
C PRO A 616 23.62 15.93 -6.65
N TYR A 617 23.14 14.90 -5.96
CA TYR A 617 23.94 13.73 -5.57
C TYR A 617 23.67 12.50 -6.45
N HIS A 618 22.69 12.58 -7.35
CA HIS A 618 22.36 11.51 -8.30
C HIS A 618 23.07 11.74 -9.63
N GLU A 619 23.56 10.67 -10.23
CA GLU A 619 24.42 10.70 -11.43
C GLU A 619 23.69 10.25 -12.70
N LEU A 620 22.52 9.65 -12.55
CA LEU A 620 21.64 9.32 -13.66
C LEU A 620 20.19 9.33 -13.20
N HIS A 621 19.36 10.14 -13.85
CA HIS A 621 17.91 10.06 -13.80
C HIS A 621 17.35 9.68 -15.16
N VAL A 622 16.59 8.60 -15.21
CA VAL A 622 15.92 8.13 -16.41
C VAL A 622 14.40 8.22 -16.20
N ALA A 623 13.74 8.91 -17.13
CA ALA A 623 12.30 8.96 -17.21
C ALA A 623 11.83 8.21 -18.47
N THR A 624 11.01 7.19 -18.30
CA THR A 624 10.31 6.52 -19.39
C THR A 624 8.86 6.96 -19.35
N ASP A 625 8.46 7.84 -20.27
CA ASP A 625 7.16 8.51 -20.22
C ASP A 625 6.64 8.82 -21.63
N TYR A 626 5.32 8.94 -21.72
CA TYR A 626 4.60 9.14 -22.97
C TYR A 626 4.22 10.63 -23.16
N GLU A 627 4.22 11.39 -22.06
CA GLU A 627 4.00 12.83 -21.99
C GLU A 627 5.13 13.48 -21.17
N TRP A 628 5.60 14.65 -21.58
CA TRP A 628 6.68 15.38 -20.94
C TRP A 628 6.24 15.93 -19.58
N SER A 629 6.53 15.17 -18.54
CA SER A 629 6.14 15.48 -17.16
C SER A 629 7.27 16.20 -16.40
N MET A 630 7.00 16.61 -15.15
CA MET A 630 8.04 17.19 -14.28
C MET A 630 9.20 16.21 -14.05
N ASN A 631 8.94 14.90 -14.13
CA ASN A 631 10.00 13.90 -14.12
C ASN A 631 10.92 13.98 -15.34
N CYS A 632 10.37 14.19 -16.54
CA CYS A 632 11.17 14.39 -17.75
C CYS A 632 12.05 15.64 -17.62
N GLU A 633 11.49 16.74 -17.09
CA GLU A 633 12.19 18.02 -16.96
C GLU A 633 13.47 17.93 -16.10
N TYR A 634 13.44 17.10 -15.05
CA TYR A 634 14.57 16.89 -14.15
C TYR A 634 15.33 15.58 -14.43
N ALA A 635 15.04 14.89 -15.53
CA ALA A 635 15.80 13.71 -15.93
C ALA A 635 17.12 14.08 -16.63
N ASP A 636 18.01 13.10 -16.75
CA ASP A 636 19.14 13.17 -17.66
C ASP A 636 18.82 12.50 -19.00
N VAL A 637 17.94 11.51 -18.99
CA VAL A 637 17.54 10.68 -20.12
C VAL A 637 16.03 10.53 -20.13
N VAL A 638 15.40 10.74 -21.29
CA VAL A 638 13.96 10.54 -21.50
C VAL A 638 13.73 9.55 -22.64
N PHE A 639 13.05 8.44 -22.33
CA PHE A 639 12.62 7.44 -23.30
C PHE A 639 11.14 7.63 -23.66
N PRO A 640 10.78 7.76 -24.96
CA PRO A 640 9.38 7.77 -25.39
C PRO A 640 8.76 6.39 -25.27
N VAL A 641 7.46 6.33 -24.95
CA VAL A 641 6.68 5.08 -24.97
C VAL A 641 5.30 5.26 -25.60
N ASP A 642 4.71 4.14 -26.01
CA ASP A 642 3.36 4.09 -26.55
C ASP A 642 2.31 4.59 -25.54
N SER A 643 1.32 5.32 -26.04
CA SER A 643 0.11 5.66 -25.28
C SER A 643 -0.85 4.47 -25.19
N TRP A 644 -1.95 4.62 -24.42
CA TRP A 644 -2.93 3.53 -24.28
C TRP A 644 -3.73 3.21 -25.54
N VAL A 645 -3.63 4.03 -26.58
CA VAL A 645 -4.29 3.77 -27.87
C VAL A 645 -3.31 3.30 -28.95
N GLU A 646 -2.02 3.30 -28.65
CA GLU A 646 -0.94 2.90 -29.57
C GLU A 646 -0.30 1.55 -29.20
N PHE A 647 -0.69 0.95 -28.06
CA PHE A 647 -0.12 -0.28 -27.51
C PHE A 647 0.33 -1.28 -28.58
N SER A 648 1.65 -1.50 -28.63
CA SER A 648 2.30 -2.45 -29.53
C SER A 648 2.41 -3.86 -28.92
N HIS A 649 2.27 -4.00 -27.60
CA HIS A 649 2.43 -5.25 -26.88
C HIS A 649 1.23 -5.57 -25.97
N PRO A 650 0.86 -6.86 -25.81
CA PRO A 650 -0.14 -7.27 -24.84
C PRO A 650 0.26 -6.90 -23.41
N ASP A 651 -0.69 -6.35 -22.66
CA ASP A 651 -0.55 -6.05 -21.23
C ASP A 651 -1.91 -6.27 -20.54
N MET A 652 -1.91 -6.26 -19.20
CA MET A 652 -3.08 -6.53 -18.38
C MET A 652 -3.31 -5.41 -17.37
N THR A 653 -4.58 -5.15 -17.08
CA THR A 653 -5.03 -4.19 -16.08
C THR A 653 -6.41 -4.62 -15.57
N ALA A 654 -6.84 -4.13 -14.41
CA ALA A 654 -8.14 -4.49 -13.81
C ALA A 654 -8.71 -3.31 -13.01
N SER A 655 -9.99 -3.33 -12.67
CA SER A 655 -10.63 -2.26 -11.86
C SER A 655 -10.41 -2.49 -10.36
N CYS A 656 -10.28 -1.42 -9.57
CA CYS A 656 -10.28 -1.53 -8.10
C CYS A 656 -11.69 -1.42 -7.49
N THR A 657 -12.68 -1.20 -8.34
CA THR A 657 -14.12 -1.12 -8.03
C THR A 657 -14.92 -2.17 -8.76
#